data_AF-A0A6M0SC72-F1
#
_entry.id   AF-A0A6M0SC72-F1
#
_cell.length_a   1.000
_cell.length_b   1.000
_cell.length_c   1.000
_cell.angle_alpha   90.00
_cell.angle_beta   90.00
_cell.angle_gamma   90.00
#
_symmetry.space_group_name_H-M   'P 1'
#
loop_
_entity.id
_entity.type
_entity.pdbx_description
1 polymer ?
#
loop_
_entity_poly.entity_id
_entity_poly.type
_entity_poly.pdbx_seq_one_letter_code
_entity_poly.pdbx_strand_id
1 'polypeptide(L)'
;MNWYRCTLGLCLGFNLLAATPLMLAQPVLAQLPNAQLPDLNNEPALVQEGYDLFEKGWTDQALEKFLQAVQQYPDSVPAQLGVARSYLKLGQDANAFEEFRRLTGLDPTNIEALETLGFLGSYRPEWRTVGIDALTTLLEQPGYGQNGEVRSQRALLLFYDGRLAEAVADYEIALEQSPPLATQVGAAQAFAYGGRSAQAVELFEGYINAGQTLTVFEAQAYSFALRQQDNPRAAIEVLTPFLDANGDSIQQAQIKAELATSYAANREYERGLALLDTIQGQPLVVARALRGMTFYTDAPVVQRRAISAYQGVLTSSSLTVGAAREVAAALGAYPSSQPTTLATYRQLSAQYPDDVSLYVQTSIWERQLAQISAYELRQRLLSINLPQNPTQLQYIATSLARLDPPDAELITFYQDVLAVTSAEPFLHYRLGQIYLQKNQLDLAQEQLRLYAGDDPAVFLFQAEQARRQDDIDTSIALYQQLINDPTSSNEVVTGALQGLAGIYQGQGQYVEALALYEEIIALNPGNDAKILGQTSLAYQGKFISVETAESVLEQWLANHSTNENPPELYSLVGALPADPARSELYEALLIANPNSIAVRQRQIQVLAMTDPDAANEAAAQLVADNPDAPEVYLLQGQIAQDTDDLSTAANAYNTLLERNPEQFDAMVGLAGVRFRQLRYQEARRLYDQAIELAPDDINLRQTSISLTVAQDRPLRALEEINALQSRVPNNLGLERQEILIKEGLLLHRGFQPVWERY
;
A
#
# COMPACT_ATOMS: atom_id res chain seq x y z
N MET A 1 -0.96 -8.92 6.60
CA MET A 1 -1.27 -8.42 7.97
C MET A 1 0.00 -8.22 8.82
N ASN A 2 1.13 -8.85 8.47
CA ASN A 2 2.46 -8.70 9.08
C ASN A 2 3.45 -7.82 8.28
N TRP A 3 3.14 -7.43 7.03
CA TRP A 3 3.77 -6.31 6.28
C TRP A 3 3.91 -5.04 7.13
N TYR A 4 2.88 -4.85 7.95
CA TYR A 4 2.75 -3.80 8.92
C TYR A 4 3.77 -3.90 10.06
N ARG A 5 4.42 -5.03 10.35
CA ARG A 5 5.40 -5.10 11.45
C ARG A 5 6.70 -4.34 11.17
N CYS A 6 7.21 -4.35 9.92
CA CYS A 6 8.42 -3.59 9.56
C CYS A 6 8.15 -2.09 9.39
N THR A 7 7.06 -1.71 8.70
CA THR A 7 6.67 -0.30 8.54
C THR A 7 6.11 0.30 9.83
N LEU A 8 5.37 -0.45 10.65
CA LEU A 8 5.06 0.01 12.01
C LEU A 8 6.30 0.07 12.91
N GLY A 9 7.38 -0.68 12.69
CA GLY A 9 8.62 -0.49 13.44
C GLY A 9 9.12 0.96 13.37
N LEU A 10 9.05 1.55 12.18
CA LEU A 10 9.35 2.96 11.90
C LEU A 10 8.21 3.91 12.29
N CYS A 11 6.95 3.57 12.00
CA CYS A 11 5.77 4.40 12.32
C CYS A 11 5.27 4.29 13.79
N LEU A 12 5.85 3.44 14.64
CA LEU A 12 5.51 3.32 16.07
C LEU A 12 6.58 3.86 17.01
N GLY A 13 7.84 3.94 16.58
CA GLY A 13 8.77 4.89 17.21
C GLY A 13 8.10 6.28 17.31
N PHE A 14 7.25 6.57 16.32
CA PHE A 14 6.37 7.73 16.26
C PHE A 14 5.34 7.91 17.36
N ASN A 15 4.53 6.90 17.68
CA ASN A 15 3.51 7.02 18.73
C ASN A 15 4.13 7.04 20.14
N LEU A 16 5.32 6.46 20.29
CA LEU A 16 6.16 6.63 21.48
C LEU A 16 6.58 8.10 21.67
N LEU A 17 6.86 8.84 20.59
CA LEU A 17 7.25 10.26 20.60
C LEU A 17 6.05 11.24 20.65
N ALA A 18 4.89 10.90 20.05
CA ALA A 18 3.77 11.84 19.88
C ALA A 18 2.81 11.95 21.08
N ALA A 19 2.72 10.94 21.96
CA ALA A 19 1.72 10.88 23.05
C ALA A 19 2.31 11.00 24.47
N THR A 20 3.62 11.14 24.61
CA THR A 20 4.21 11.70 25.83
C THR A 20 4.57 13.15 25.54
N PRO A 21 4.24 14.14 26.39
CA PRO A 21 5.06 15.33 26.40
C PRO A 21 6.46 14.81 26.68
N LEU A 22 7.28 14.82 25.64
CA LEU A 22 8.71 14.67 25.76
C LEU A 22 9.12 15.82 26.68
N MET A 23 9.12 15.59 28.00
CA MET A 23 10.02 16.25 28.92
C MET A 23 11.42 15.73 28.59
N LEU A 24 11.83 15.94 27.34
CA LEU A 24 13.19 15.76 26.90
C LEU A 24 13.98 16.92 27.47
N ALA A 25 15.26 16.63 27.70
CA ALA A 25 16.28 17.59 28.03
C ALA A 25 16.06 18.90 27.27
N GLN A 26 16.31 20.03 27.94
CA GLN A 26 16.37 21.34 27.29
C GLN A 26 17.05 21.16 25.93
N PRO A 27 16.47 21.69 24.84
CA PRO A 27 17.11 21.59 23.52
C PRO A 27 18.57 21.95 23.73
N VAL A 28 19.49 21.16 23.17
CA VAL A 28 20.87 21.60 23.04
C VAL A 28 20.75 22.96 22.34
N LEU A 29 20.87 24.02 23.13
CA LEU A 29 20.49 25.36 22.71
C LEU A 29 21.39 25.68 21.53
N ALA A 30 20.83 25.66 20.32
CA ALA A 30 21.42 26.40 19.23
C ALA A 30 21.61 27.80 19.77
N GLN A 31 22.87 28.24 19.85
CA GLN A 31 23.15 29.57 20.33
C GLN A 31 22.48 30.53 19.35
N LEU A 32 21.77 31.54 19.88
CA LEU A 32 21.21 32.59 19.04
C LEU A 32 22.31 33.12 18.09
N PRO A 33 22.02 33.26 16.79
CA PRO A 33 22.98 33.82 15.85
C PRO A 33 23.48 35.16 16.37
N ASN A 34 24.79 35.39 16.27
CA ASN A 34 25.41 36.62 16.71
C ASN A 34 25.05 37.72 15.69
N ALA A 35 23.89 38.35 15.87
CA ALA A 35 23.28 39.19 14.84
C ALA A 35 24.01 40.54 14.70
N GLN A 36 24.50 40.84 13.49
CA GLN A 36 25.01 42.15 13.13
C GLN A 36 23.90 43.20 13.17
N LEU A 37 24.24 44.44 13.52
CA LEU A 37 23.30 45.54 13.43
C LEU A 37 22.97 45.82 11.95
N PRO A 38 21.70 46.11 11.63
CA PRO A 38 21.34 46.57 10.29
C PRO A 38 22.05 47.88 9.95
N ASP A 39 22.19 48.22 8.66
CA ASP A 39 22.72 49.51 8.26
C ASP A 39 21.73 50.63 8.65
N LEU A 40 22.13 51.47 9.60
CA LEU A 40 21.28 52.51 10.19
C LEU A 40 21.41 53.87 9.49
N ASN A 41 22.32 54.03 8.52
CA ASN A 41 22.70 55.35 8.00
C ASN A 41 21.54 56.13 7.34
N ASN A 42 20.50 55.43 6.88
CA ASN A 42 19.32 56.03 6.25
C ASN A 42 18.01 55.76 7.01
N GLU A 43 18.08 55.19 8.22
CA GLU A 43 16.90 54.85 9.00
C GLU A 43 16.32 56.07 9.75
N PRO A 44 15.00 56.08 10.03
CA PRO A 44 14.38 57.14 10.83
C PRO A 44 15.06 57.31 12.19
N ALA A 45 15.11 58.55 12.70
CA ALA A 45 15.78 58.87 13.96
C ALA A 45 15.28 58.02 15.16
N LEU A 46 14.00 57.64 15.17
CA LEU A 46 13.43 56.75 16.20
C LEU A 46 14.03 55.34 16.16
N VAL A 47 14.33 54.82 14.96
CA VAL A 47 14.97 53.50 14.78
C VAL A 47 16.44 53.57 15.21
N GLN A 48 17.15 54.62 14.81
CA GLN A 48 18.54 54.86 15.23
C GLN A 48 18.65 54.98 16.76
N GLU A 49 17.79 55.79 17.40
CA GLU A 49 17.73 55.94 18.86
C GLU A 49 17.39 54.60 19.55
N GLY A 50 16.46 53.83 18.98
CA GLY A 50 16.14 52.49 19.49
C GLY A 50 17.35 51.56 19.51
N TYR A 51 18.12 51.49 18.42
CA TYR A 51 19.32 50.65 18.34
C TYR A 51 20.46 51.15 19.26
N ASP A 52 20.65 52.47 19.38
CA ASP A 52 21.61 53.06 20.34
C ASP A 52 21.29 52.66 21.79
N LEU A 53 20.01 52.64 22.16
CA LEU A 53 19.56 52.21 23.49
C LEU A 53 19.72 50.70 23.67
N PHE A 54 19.44 49.93 22.62
CA PHE A 54 19.54 48.47 22.61
C PHE A 54 20.98 47.99 22.82
N GLU A 55 21.96 48.65 22.17
CA GLU A 55 23.39 48.38 22.35
C GLU A 55 23.88 48.70 23.77
N LYS A 56 23.35 49.79 24.38
CA LYS A 56 23.64 50.15 25.79
C LYS A 56 23.03 49.18 26.79
N GLY A 57 22.23 48.21 26.33
CA GLY A 57 21.54 47.24 27.17
C GLY A 57 20.27 47.78 27.83
N TRP A 58 19.81 48.97 27.44
CA TRP A 58 18.57 49.57 27.96
C TRP A 58 17.36 49.07 27.16
N THR A 59 17.16 47.75 27.19
CA THR A 59 16.24 47.03 26.30
C THR A 59 14.77 47.49 26.43
N ASP A 60 14.31 47.83 27.63
CA ASP A 60 12.94 48.35 27.83
C ASP A 60 12.73 49.71 27.14
N GLN A 61 13.71 50.61 27.23
CA GLN A 61 13.67 51.92 26.58
C GLN A 61 13.81 51.79 25.06
N ALA A 62 14.66 50.87 24.61
CA ALA A 62 14.80 50.54 23.20
C ALA A 62 13.47 50.01 22.63
N LEU A 63 12.79 49.09 23.34
CA LEU A 63 11.49 48.57 22.94
C LEU A 63 10.45 49.69 22.80
N GLU A 64 10.39 50.62 23.75
CA GLU A 64 9.46 51.75 23.66
C GLU A 64 9.71 52.59 22.40
N LYS A 65 10.98 52.87 22.08
CA LYS A 65 11.37 53.61 20.87
C LYS A 65 11.06 52.85 19.59
N PHE A 66 11.33 51.55 19.55
CA PHE A 66 10.98 50.72 18.39
C PHE A 66 9.47 50.60 18.19
N LEU A 67 8.67 50.48 19.26
CA LEU A 67 7.21 50.47 19.15
C LEU A 67 6.66 51.79 18.60
N GLN A 68 7.22 52.94 19.03
CA GLN A 68 6.90 54.25 18.44
C GLN A 68 7.29 54.29 16.96
N ALA A 69 8.46 53.74 16.60
CA ALA A 69 8.91 53.67 15.21
C ALA A 69 7.99 52.80 14.35
N VAL A 70 7.59 51.61 14.80
CA VAL A 70 6.65 50.72 14.08
C VAL A 70 5.26 51.36 13.95
N GLN A 71 4.80 52.11 14.95
CA GLN A 71 3.54 52.84 14.87
C GLN A 71 3.56 53.92 13.77
N GLN A 72 4.70 54.59 13.58
CA GLN A 72 4.86 55.64 12.57
C GLN A 72 5.26 55.09 11.19
N TYR A 73 5.98 53.97 11.16
CA TYR A 73 6.51 53.32 9.97
C TYR A 73 6.21 51.80 10.01
N PRO A 74 4.95 51.38 9.72
CA PRO A 74 4.53 49.98 9.87
C PRO A 74 5.29 48.99 8.98
N ASP A 75 5.82 49.47 7.85
CA ASP A 75 6.54 48.64 6.86
C ASP A 75 8.08 48.70 7.05
N SER A 76 8.58 49.36 8.12
CA SER A 76 10.02 49.46 8.37
C SER A 76 10.56 48.15 8.95
N VAL A 77 11.29 47.39 8.11
CA VAL A 77 11.97 46.15 8.48
C VAL A 77 12.92 46.37 9.67
N PRO A 78 13.78 47.41 9.72
CA PRO A 78 14.66 47.63 10.88
C PRO A 78 13.91 48.01 12.16
N ALA A 79 12.81 48.78 12.08
CA ALA A 79 12.00 49.07 13.26
C ALA A 79 11.36 47.80 13.84
N GLN A 80 10.76 46.99 12.95
CA GLN A 80 10.09 45.74 13.29
C GLN A 80 11.09 44.71 13.86
N LEU A 81 12.28 44.60 13.27
CA LEU A 81 13.38 43.78 13.78
C LEU A 81 13.85 44.24 15.17
N GLY A 82 13.94 45.55 15.39
CA GLY A 82 14.25 46.13 16.71
C GLY A 82 13.24 45.72 17.79
N VAL A 83 11.94 45.77 17.48
CA VAL A 83 10.87 45.28 18.40
C VAL A 83 11.06 43.80 18.71
N ALA A 84 11.24 42.96 17.69
CA ALA A 84 11.39 41.51 17.84
C ALA A 84 12.62 41.14 18.70
N ARG A 85 13.78 41.76 18.42
CA ARG A 85 15.02 41.59 19.20
C ARG A 85 14.85 42.04 20.66
N SER A 86 14.17 43.16 20.89
CA SER A 86 13.87 43.65 22.24
C SER A 86 13.02 42.68 23.03
N TYR A 87 11.94 42.13 22.43
CA TYR A 87 11.14 41.12 23.10
C TYR A 87 11.93 39.85 23.43
N LEU A 88 12.76 39.38 22.51
CA LEU A 88 13.60 38.20 22.73
C LEU A 88 14.59 38.42 23.88
N LYS A 89 15.27 39.58 23.93
CA LYS A 89 16.23 39.93 24.97
C LYS A 89 15.58 40.15 26.35
N LEU A 90 14.29 40.49 26.38
CA LEU A 90 13.47 40.56 27.60
C LEU A 90 12.88 39.20 28.02
N GLY A 91 13.13 38.12 27.28
CA GLY A 91 12.58 36.79 27.54
C GLY A 91 11.08 36.67 27.23
N GLN A 92 10.54 37.57 26.40
CA GLN A 92 9.15 37.56 25.96
C GLN A 92 9.00 36.78 24.65
N ASP A 93 9.34 35.49 24.69
CA ASP A 93 9.48 34.63 23.49
C ASP A 93 8.22 34.62 22.60
N ALA A 94 7.02 34.66 23.19
CA ALA A 94 5.78 34.64 22.43
C ALA A 94 5.57 35.95 21.64
N ASN A 95 5.90 37.09 22.24
CA ASN A 95 5.85 38.37 21.54
C ASN A 95 6.94 38.43 20.48
N ALA A 96 8.15 37.95 20.80
CA ALA A 96 9.25 37.89 19.84
C ALA A 96 8.88 37.03 18.62
N PHE A 97 8.34 35.82 18.85
CA PHE A 97 7.92 34.91 17.79
C PHE A 97 6.90 35.56 16.83
N GLU A 98 5.88 36.22 17.37
CA GLU A 98 4.87 36.91 16.57
C GLU A 98 5.44 38.08 15.75
N GLU A 99 6.35 38.86 16.32
CA GLU A 99 6.96 39.99 15.63
C GLU A 99 7.98 39.54 14.57
N PHE A 100 8.72 38.43 14.81
CA PHE A 100 9.56 37.78 13.79
C PHE A 100 8.71 37.17 12.66
N ARG A 101 7.58 36.55 12.98
CA ARG A 101 6.64 36.03 11.98
C ARG A 101 6.02 37.14 11.14
N ARG A 102 5.73 38.30 11.73
CA ARG A 102 5.31 39.48 10.96
C ARG A 102 6.44 39.98 10.07
N LEU A 103 7.67 40.00 10.58
CA LEU A 103 8.85 40.44 9.85
C LEU A 103 9.09 39.61 8.58
N THR A 104 8.94 38.28 8.63
CA THR A 104 9.05 37.44 7.41
C THR A 104 7.92 37.66 6.41
N GLY A 105 6.78 38.21 6.82
CA GLY A 105 5.75 38.69 5.91
C GLY A 105 6.12 39.98 5.18
N LEU A 106 6.93 40.86 5.81
CA LEU A 106 7.41 42.11 5.22
C LEU A 106 8.66 41.90 4.35
N ASP A 107 9.59 41.09 4.85
CA ASP A 107 10.82 40.70 4.17
C ASP A 107 10.98 39.16 4.27
N PRO A 108 10.47 38.42 3.26
CA PRO A 108 10.58 36.96 3.22
C PRO A 108 12.01 36.44 3.15
N THR A 109 12.99 37.31 2.83
CA THR A 109 14.40 36.94 2.69
C THR A 109 15.23 37.26 3.92
N ASN A 110 14.62 37.82 4.98
CA ASN A 110 15.35 38.24 6.17
C ASN A 110 15.96 37.04 6.91
N ILE A 111 17.27 36.84 6.74
CA ILE A 111 18.01 35.68 7.28
C ILE A 111 17.81 35.56 8.80
N GLU A 112 17.99 36.65 9.55
CA GLU A 112 17.90 36.61 11.01
C GLU A 112 16.49 36.26 11.48
N ALA A 113 15.45 36.79 10.83
CA ALA A 113 14.08 36.43 11.15
C ALA A 113 13.81 34.95 10.91
N LEU A 114 14.28 34.41 9.77
CA LEU A 114 14.10 33.00 9.42
C LEU A 114 14.85 32.08 10.38
N GLU A 115 16.12 32.36 10.68
CA GLU A 115 16.92 31.60 11.65
C GLU A 115 16.29 31.65 13.05
N THR A 116 15.84 32.82 13.49
CA THR A 116 15.26 32.99 14.83
C THR A 116 13.90 32.28 14.96
N LEU A 117 13.07 32.30 13.91
CA LEU A 117 11.83 31.51 13.89
C LEU A 117 12.10 30.00 13.94
N GLY A 118 13.13 29.54 13.22
CA GLY A 118 13.62 28.16 13.32
C GLY A 118 14.02 27.80 14.74
N PHE A 119 14.84 28.64 15.37
CA PHE A 119 15.26 28.46 16.76
C PHE A 119 14.07 28.43 17.74
N LEU A 120 13.18 29.42 17.68
CA LEU A 120 12.01 29.52 18.54
C LEU A 120 11.02 28.36 18.32
N GLY A 121 10.97 27.80 17.11
CA GLY A 121 10.20 26.60 16.80
C GLY A 121 10.55 25.40 17.68
N SER A 122 11.73 25.38 18.31
CA SER A 122 12.13 24.34 19.25
C SER A 122 11.52 24.50 20.66
N TYR A 123 11.03 25.69 21.02
CA TYR A 123 10.55 25.98 22.37
C TYR A 123 9.11 25.51 22.59
N ARG A 124 8.29 25.52 21.55
CA ARG A 124 6.86 25.19 21.63
C ARG A 124 6.39 24.36 20.45
N PRO A 125 5.60 23.30 20.67
CA PRO A 125 5.03 22.50 19.58
C PRO A 125 4.23 23.33 18.57
N GLU A 126 3.46 24.32 19.02
CA GLU A 126 2.65 25.19 18.16
C GLU A 126 3.48 26.12 17.25
N TRP A 127 4.76 26.32 17.53
CA TRP A 127 5.68 27.17 16.74
C TRP A 127 6.52 26.36 15.75
N ARG A 128 6.53 25.05 15.90
CA ARG A 128 7.44 24.15 15.19
C ARG A 128 7.27 24.20 13.68
N THR A 129 6.04 24.14 13.19
CA THR A 129 5.74 24.17 11.74
C THR A 129 6.27 25.46 11.10
N VAL A 130 5.99 26.61 11.72
CA VAL A 130 6.50 27.91 11.25
C VAL A 130 8.02 27.94 11.25
N GLY A 131 8.66 27.36 12.27
CA GLY A 131 10.12 27.23 12.32
C GLY A 131 10.68 26.35 11.18
N ILE A 132 10.03 25.23 10.86
CA ILE A 132 10.42 24.36 9.75
C ILE A 132 10.29 25.11 8.41
N ASP A 133 9.19 25.85 8.21
CA ASP A 133 8.95 26.62 6.99
C ASP A 133 9.96 27.76 6.83
N ALA A 134 10.29 28.45 7.92
CA ALA A 134 11.29 29.50 7.95
C ALA A 134 12.69 28.98 7.58
N LEU A 135 13.12 27.87 8.17
CA LEU A 135 14.41 27.25 7.85
C LEU A 135 14.43 26.68 6.44
N THR A 136 13.30 26.18 5.93
CA THR A 136 13.18 25.72 4.54
C THR A 136 13.37 26.89 3.57
N THR A 137 12.69 28.01 3.82
CA THR A 137 12.87 29.25 3.03
C THR A 137 14.31 29.73 3.06
N LEU A 138 14.97 29.65 4.21
CA LEU A 138 16.39 30.02 4.34
C LEU A 138 17.30 29.12 3.50
N LEU A 139 17.08 27.81 3.49
CA LEU A 139 17.87 26.86 2.71
C LEU A 139 17.73 27.06 1.19
N GLU A 140 16.64 27.68 0.72
CA GLU A 140 16.47 28.06 -0.69
C GLU A 140 17.28 29.29 -1.09
N GLN A 141 17.82 30.05 -0.12
CA GLN A 141 18.61 31.25 -0.40
C GLN A 141 20.04 30.93 -0.88
N PRO A 142 20.64 31.79 -1.74
CA PRO A 142 22.01 31.62 -2.19
C PRO A 142 23.01 31.53 -1.03
N GLY A 143 23.82 30.46 -1.03
CA GLY A 143 24.83 30.22 0.02
C GLY A 143 24.34 29.41 1.23
N TYR A 144 23.03 29.19 1.37
CA TYR A 144 22.45 28.45 2.49
C TYR A 144 22.03 27.01 2.15
N GLY A 145 21.88 26.67 0.87
CA GLY A 145 21.39 25.35 0.46
C GLY A 145 22.22 24.15 0.94
N GLN A 146 23.47 24.34 1.35
CA GLN A 146 24.28 23.29 1.99
C GLN A 146 24.72 23.67 3.40
N ASN A 147 24.13 24.70 4.03
CA ASN A 147 24.55 25.12 5.37
C ASN A 147 24.20 24.06 6.41
N GLY A 148 25.22 23.41 6.99
CA GLY A 148 25.04 22.30 7.92
C GLY A 148 24.36 22.70 9.23
N GLU A 149 24.53 23.94 9.69
CA GLU A 149 23.89 24.44 10.91
C GLU A 149 22.39 24.60 10.73
N VAL A 150 21.97 25.28 9.65
CA VAL A 150 20.54 25.47 9.32
C VAL A 150 19.85 24.12 9.08
N ARG A 151 20.51 23.21 8.36
CA ARG A 151 20.00 21.84 8.18
C ARG A 151 19.87 21.10 9.50
N SER A 152 20.84 21.21 10.40
CA SER A 152 20.77 20.56 11.72
C SER A 152 19.59 21.09 12.56
N GLN A 153 19.35 22.39 12.52
CA GLN A 153 18.22 23.01 13.23
C GLN A 153 16.88 22.52 12.63
N ARG A 154 16.78 22.51 11.29
CA ARG A 154 15.56 22.03 10.62
C ARG A 154 15.35 20.54 10.88
N ALA A 155 16.40 19.74 10.82
CA ALA A 155 16.38 18.32 11.13
C ALA A 155 15.87 18.05 12.55
N LEU A 156 16.30 18.85 13.53
CA LEU A 156 15.82 18.73 14.90
C LEU A 156 14.32 19.02 15.02
N LEU A 157 13.84 20.08 14.36
CA LEU A 157 12.40 20.39 14.33
C LEU A 157 11.62 19.30 13.61
N LEU A 158 12.10 18.86 12.45
CA LEU A 158 11.53 17.76 11.68
C LEU A 158 11.50 16.48 12.52
N PHE A 159 12.54 16.18 13.29
CA PHE A 159 12.56 15.02 14.20
C PHE A 159 11.48 15.11 15.28
N TYR A 160 11.28 16.29 15.88
CA TYR A 160 10.22 16.50 16.88
C TYR A 160 8.81 16.57 16.30
N ASP A 161 8.67 17.02 15.06
CA ASP A 161 7.45 16.90 14.26
C ASP A 161 7.23 15.46 13.79
N GLY A 162 8.33 14.70 13.79
CA GLY A 162 8.47 13.33 13.37
C GLY A 162 8.44 13.14 11.83
N ARG A 163 8.84 14.15 11.09
CA ARG A 163 9.23 13.97 9.69
C ARG A 163 10.63 13.33 9.64
N LEU A 164 10.74 12.07 10.12
CA LEU A 164 12.00 11.37 10.36
C LEU A 164 12.85 11.20 9.10
N ALA A 165 12.22 10.87 7.97
CA ALA A 165 12.95 10.73 6.71
C ALA A 165 13.60 12.05 6.28
N GLU A 166 12.89 13.17 6.44
CA GLU A 166 13.42 14.50 6.13
C GLU A 166 14.47 14.95 7.15
N ALA A 167 14.27 14.62 8.43
CA ALA A 167 15.27 14.87 9.47
C ALA A 167 16.57 14.10 9.19
N VAL A 168 16.49 12.83 8.80
CA VAL A 168 17.65 12.02 8.40
C VAL A 168 18.36 12.66 7.22
N ALA A 169 17.64 13.05 6.16
CA ALA A 169 18.23 13.67 4.98
C ALA A 169 18.97 14.99 5.30
N ASP A 170 18.41 15.83 6.17
CA ASP A 170 19.08 17.04 6.61
C ASP A 170 20.32 16.77 7.46
N TYR A 171 20.26 15.79 8.37
CA TYR A 171 21.41 15.41 9.18
C TYR A 171 22.53 14.76 8.37
N GLU A 172 22.21 13.96 7.34
CA GLU A 172 23.21 13.40 6.43
C GLU A 172 24.06 14.51 5.81
N ILE A 173 23.43 15.57 5.30
CA ILE A 173 24.14 16.72 4.72
C ILE A 173 24.88 17.51 5.80
N ALA A 174 24.26 17.72 6.97
CA ALA A 174 24.91 18.45 8.05
C ALA A 174 26.19 17.77 8.54
N LEU A 175 26.23 16.43 8.56
CA LEU A 175 27.38 15.64 8.98
C LEU A 175 28.59 15.78 8.03
N GLU A 176 28.38 16.08 6.76
CA GLU A 176 29.46 16.33 5.78
C GLU A 176 30.38 17.49 6.20
N GLN A 177 29.89 18.41 7.01
CA GLN A 177 30.61 19.60 7.47
C GLN A 177 31.29 19.43 8.83
N SER A 178 31.39 18.20 9.34
CA SER A 178 31.98 17.90 10.66
C SER A 178 31.38 18.77 11.79
N PRO A 179 30.06 18.66 12.03
CA PRO A 179 29.36 19.51 12.97
C PRO A 179 29.76 19.18 14.43
N PRO A 180 29.44 20.05 15.41
CA PRO A 180 29.72 19.81 16.82
C PRO A 180 29.16 18.48 17.33
N LEU A 181 29.77 17.91 18.38
CA LEU A 181 29.34 16.64 18.99
C LEU A 181 27.85 16.63 19.37
N ALA A 182 27.31 17.78 19.78
CA ALA A 182 25.90 17.89 20.16
C ALA A 182 24.94 17.75 18.95
N THR A 183 25.37 18.17 17.75
CA THR A 183 24.66 17.89 16.51
C THR A 183 24.79 16.43 16.11
N GLN A 184 25.98 15.84 16.29
CA GLN A 184 26.22 14.43 15.96
C GLN A 184 25.35 13.49 16.79
N VAL A 185 25.17 13.76 18.09
CA VAL A 185 24.29 12.94 18.94
C VAL A 185 22.80 13.13 18.58
N GLY A 186 22.38 14.34 18.17
CA GLY A 186 21.05 14.57 17.62
C GLY A 186 20.81 13.81 16.31
N ALA A 187 21.80 13.80 15.42
CA ALA A 187 21.79 12.98 14.21
C ALA A 187 21.74 11.48 14.54
N ALA A 188 22.50 11.03 15.54
CA ALA A 188 22.47 9.64 16.00
C ALA A 188 21.07 9.20 16.46
N GLN A 189 20.35 10.07 17.18
CA GLN A 189 18.96 9.82 17.59
C GLN A 189 18.02 9.76 16.39
N ALA A 190 18.12 10.72 15.46
CA ALA A 190 17.32 10.73 14.25
C ALA A 190 17.58 9.49 13.38
N PHE A 191 18.84 9.07 13.26
CA PHE A 191 19.24 7.87 12.52
C PHE A 191 18.75 6.59 13.20
N ALA A 192 18.80 6.53 14.54
CA ALA A 192 18.31 5.37 15.29
C ALA A 192 16.83 5.11 14.98
N TYR A 193 16.00 6.15 15.06
CA TYR A 193 14.55 6.02 14.81
C TYR A 193 14.16 6.10 13.33
N GLY A 194 15.00 6.69 12.49
CA GLY A 194 14.80 6.80 11.03
C GLY A 194 15.25 5.57 10.23
N GLY A 195 15.66 4.49 10.90
CA GLY A 195 16.02 3.23 10.25
C GLY A 195 17.48 3.13 9.78
N ARG A 196 18.35 4.06 10.18
CA ARG A 196 19.79 4.07 9.90
C ARG A 196 20.58 3.58 11.12
N SER A 197 20.21 2.42 11.65
CA SER A 197 20.72 1.93 12.94
C SER A 197 22.23 1.72 12.98
N ALA A 198 22.86 1.34 11.86
CA ALA A 198 24.32 1.22 11.76
C ALA A 198 25.04 2.55 11.97
N GLN A 199 24.63 3.59 11.24
CA GLN A 199 25.20 4.94 11.35
C GLN A 199 24.90 5.55 12.73
N ALA A 200 23.72 5.27 13.28
CA ALA A 200 23.38 5.70 14.63
C ALA A 200 24.35 5.15 15.69
N VAL A 201 24.64 3.84 15.64
CA VAL A 201 25.60 3.18 16.57
C VAL A 201 26.98 3.82 16.45
N GLU A 202 27.48 4.03 15.22
CA GLU A 202 28.79 4.66 14.99
C GLU A 202 28.86 6.07 15.60
N LEU A 203 27.83 6.90 15.41
CA LEU A 203 27.79 8.25 15.98
C LEU A 203 27.72 8.23 17.51
N PHE A 204 26.95 7.32 18.12
CA PHE A 204 26.91 7.17 19.57
C PHE A 204 28.25 6.69 20.14
N GLU A 205 28.91 5.72 19.50
CA GLU A 205 30.24 5.27 19.90
C GLU A 205 31.26 6.40 19.79
N GLY A 206 31.22 7.19 18.71
CA GLY A 206 32.04 8.39 18.54
C GLY A 206 31.84 9.41 19.67
N TYR A 207 30.58 9.67 20.04
CA TYR A 207 30.21 10.58 21.12
C TYR A 207 30.76 10.12 22.49
N ILE A 208 30.63 8.82 22.79
CA ILE A 208 31.14 8.21 24.03
C ILE A 208 32.68 8.21 24.04
N ASN A 209 33.32 7.87 22.91
CA ASN A 209 34.77 7.87 22.76
C ASN A 209 35.38 9.28 22.91
N ALA A 210 34.62 10.33 22.61
CA ALA A 210 34.96 11.72 22.88
C ALA A 210 34.80 12.11 24.38
N GLY A 211 34.49 11.16 25.26
CA GLY A 211 34.37 11.36 26.70
C GLY A 211 33.04 11.95 27.16
N GLN A 212 32.03 12.00 26.29
CA GLN A 212 30.70 12.49 26.63
C GLN A 212 29.88 11.41 27.35
N THR A 213 29.02 11.82 28.27
CA THR A 213 28.10 10.92 28.97
C THR A 213 26.73 10.98 28.34
N LEU A 214 26.14 9.82 28.03
CA LEU A 214 24.79 9.75 27.49
C LEU A 214 23.76 10.26 28.49
N THR A 215 22.76 11.00 28.00
CA THR A 215 21.52 11.22 28.73
C THR A 215 20.63 9.97 28.69
N VAL A 216 19.58 9.92 29.53
CA VAL A 216 18.57 8.83 29.52
C VAL A 216 18.00 8.61 28.12
N PHE A 217 17.70 9.70 27.41
CA PHE A 217 17.06 9.64 26.09
C PHE A 217 18.04 9.23 24.98
N GLU A 218 19.30 9.65 25.07
CA GLU A 218 20.36 9.18 24.19
C GLU A 218 20.64 7.68 24.41
N ALA A 219 20.67 7.22 25.67
CA ALA A 219 20.83 5.81 26.00
C ALA A 219 19.67 4.95 25.47
N GLN A 220 18.44 5.44 25.48
CA GLN A 220 17.28 4.77 24.87
C GLN A 220 17.42 4.65 23.36
N ALA A 221 17.74 5.74 22.67
CA ALA A 221 17.94 5.74 21.22
C ALA A 221 19.11 4.83 20.82
N TYR A 222 20.21 4.85 21.58
CA TYR A 222 21.36 3.99 21.34
C TYR A 222 21.03 2.52 21.58
N SER A 223 20.35 2.19 22.68
CA SER A 223 19.87 0.84 22.97
C SER A 223 18.94 0.32 21.88
N PHE A 224 18.03 1.16 21.37
CA PHE A 224 17.17 0.84 20.24
C PHE A 224 18.01 0.49 19.00
N ALA A 225 18.95 1.35 18.60
CA ALA A 225 19.80 1.11 17.44
C ALA A 225 20.63 -0.18 17.56
N LEU A 226 21.16 -0.49 18.75
CA LEU A 226 21.90 -1.72 19.02
C LEU A 226 21.04 -2.98 18.85
N ARG A 227 19.76 -2.95 19.26
CA ARG A 227 18.87 -4.10 19.02
C ARG A 227 18.56 -4.33 17.56
N GLN A 228 18.38 -3.24 16.80
CA GLN A 228 18.14 -3.34 15.35
C GLN A 228 19.37 -3.93 14.62
N GLN A 229 20.56 -3.77 15.20
CA GLN A 229 21.82 -4.36 14.74
C GLN A 229 22.11 -5.76 15.35
N ASP A 230 21.08 -6.43 15.88
CA ASP A 230 21.18 -7.76 16.54
C ASP A 230 22.23 -7.81 17.67
N ASN A 231 22.39 -6.70 18.40
CA ASN A 231 23.26 -6.60 19.57
C ASN A 231 22.49 -6.25 20.86
N PRO A 232 21.51 -7.09 21.28
CA PRO A 232 20.66 -6.80 22.43
C PRO A 232 21.42 -6.84 23.77
N ARG A 233 22.56 -7.51 23.83
CA ARG A 233 23.41 -7.52 25.03
C ARG A 233 24.04 -6.16 25.30
N ALA A 234 24.64 -5.54 24.29
CA ALA A 234 25.17 -4.17 24.43
C ALA A 234 24.04 -3.19 24.76
N ALA A 235 22.85 -3.39 24.17
CA ALA A 235 21.66 -2.60 24.46
C ALA A 235 21.26 -2.63 25.95
N ILE A 236 21.39 -3.79 26.61
CA ILE A 236 21.19 -3.97 28.07
C ILE A 236 22.30 -3.27 28.86
N GLU A 237 23.55 -3.43 28.46
CA GLU A 237 24.72 -2.84 29.14
C GLU A 237 24.66 -1.31 29.13
N VAL A 238 24.20 -0.68 28.03
CA VAL A 238 24.00 0.77 27.92
C VAL A 238 22.92 1.29 28.86
N LEU A 239 21.82 0.55 29.05
CA LEU A 239 20.68 1.00 29.86
C LEU A 239 20.85 0.73 31.36
N THR A 240 21.60 -0.30 31.73
CA THR A 240 21.73 -0.76 33.13
C THR A 240 22.17 0.35 34.10
N PRO A 241 23.12 1.24 33.77
CA PRO A 241 23.53 2.34 34.66
C PRO A 241 22.42 3.34 35.01
N PHE A 242 21.34 3.40 34.21
CA PHE A 242 20.25 4.36 34.39
C PHE A 242 19.12 3.85 35.32
N LEU A 243 19.17 2.58 35.77
CA LEU A 243 18.16 1.99 36.67
C LEU A 243 18.15 2.61 38.08
N ASP A 244 19.32 3.04 38.58
CA ASP A 244 19.49 3.56 39.94
C ASP A 244 19.63 5.10 39.97
N ALA A 245 19.48 5.77 38.83
CA ALA A 245 19.58 7.22 38.76
C ALA A 245 18.39 7.87 39.49
N ASN A 246 18.63 8.98 40.22
CA ASN A 246 17.63 9.81 40.92
C ASN A 246 16.63 10.53 39.97
N GLY A 247 16.21 9.89 38.88
CA GLY A 247 15.24 10.40 37.92
C GLY A 247 13.80 10.32 38.45
N ASP A 248 12.92 11.13 37.87
CA ASP A 248 11.49 11.09 38.17
C ASP A 248 10.88 9.73 37.78
N SER A 249 9.79 9.35 38.45
CA SER A 249 9.00 8.14 38.27
C SER A 249 8.69 7.79 36.82
N ILE A 250 8.47 8.79 35.96
CA ILE A 250 8.21 8.59 34.52
C ILE A 250 9.47 8.11 33.80
N GLN A 251 10.62 8.76 34.00
CA GLN A 251 11.90 8.38 33.38
C GLN A 251 12.32 6.98 33.82
N GLN A 252 12.11 6.66 35.10
CA GLN A 252 12.38 5.33 35.64
C GLN A 252 11.47 4.26 35.01
N ALA A 253 10.18 4.55 34.79
CA ALA A 253 9.30 3.65 34.06
C ALA A 253 9.76 3.43 32.61
N GLN A 254 10.19 4.50 31.91
CA GLN A 254 10.64 4.43 30.53
C GLN A 254 11.94 3.63 30.37
N ILE A 255 12.94 3.81 31.26
CA ILE A 255 14.18 3.01 31.24
C ILE A 255 13.86 1.53 31.49
N LYS A 256 13.02 1.22 32.48
CA LYS A 256 12.60 -0.17 32.75
C LYS A 256 11.86 -0.79 31.57
N ALA A 257 11.01 -0.03 30.90
CA ALA A 257 10.29 -0.46 29.70
C ALA A 257 11.24 -0.77 28.54
N GLU A 258 12.20 0.12 28.28
CA GLU A 258 13.19 -0.08 27.23
C GLU A 258 14.07 -1.30 27.52
N LEU A 259 14.51 -1.44 28.77
CA LEU A 259 15.31 -2.57 29.22
C LEU A 259 14.54 -3.90 29.14
N ALA A 260 13.24 -3.91 29.46
CA ALA A 260 12.41 -5.10 29.30
C ALA A 260 12.30 -5.56 27.84
N THR A 261 12.22 -4.60 26.91
CA THR A 261 12.24 -4.87 25.47
C THR A 261 13.61 -5.40 25.03
N SER A 262 14.71 -4.86 25.58
CA SER A 262 16.07 -5.38 25.34
C SER A 262 16.30 -6.77 25.92
N TYR A 263 15.70 -7.11 27.07
CA TYR A 263 15.68 -8.48 27.57
C TYR A 263 14.93 -9.43 26.64
N ALA A 264 13.78 -9.03 26.09
CA ALA A 264 13.08 -9.85 25.11
C ALA A 264 13.93 -10.10 23.86
N ALA A 265 14.60 -9.07 23.33
CA ALA A 265 15.56 -9.19 22.22
C ALA A 265 16.72 -10.13 22.55
N ASN A 266 17.19 -10.14 23.81
CA ASN A 266 18.20 -11.07 24.29
C ASN A 266 17.65 -12.47 24.65
N ARG A 267 16.42 -12.81 24.24
CA ARG A 267 15.72 -14.07 24.55
C ARG A 267 15.44 -14.30 26.04
N GLU A 268 15.44 -13.25 26.85
CA GLU A 268 15.16 -13.22 28.29
C GLU A 268 13.79 -12.58 28.59
N TYR A 269 12.75 -12.87 27.79
CA TYR A 269 11.46 -12.18 27.90
C TYR A 269 10.79 -12.29 29.29
N GLU A 270 10.97 -13.39 30.01
CA GLU A 270 10.45 -13.56 31.40
C GLU A 270 11.05 -12.52 32.36
N ARG A 271 12.34 -12.22 32.20
CA ARG A 271 13.02 -11.17 32.97
C ARG A 271 12.48 -9.79 32.61
N GLY A 272 12.19 -9.56 31.33
CA GLY A 272 11.51 -8.36 30.86
C GLY A 272 10.12 -8.20 31.48
N LEU A 273 9.30 -9.27 31.49
CA LEU A 273 7.98 -9.25 32.11
C LEU A 273 8.04 -8.93 33.61
N ALA A 274 8.95 -9.57 34.34
CA ALA A 274 9.15 -9.32 35.77
C ALA A 274 9.57 -7.86 36.04
N LEU A 275 10.38 -7.27 35.16
CA LEU A 275 10.77 -5.87 35.28
C LEU A 275 9.59 -4.92 35.06
N LEU A 276 8.73 -5.20 34.08
CA LEU A 276 7.52 -4.42 33.81
C LEU A 276 6.51 -4.48 34.97
N ASP A 277 6.44 -5.60 35.69
CA ASP A 277 5.60 -5.74 36.89
C ASP A 277 6.00 -4.80 38.03
N THR A 278 7.22 -4.24 38.00
CA THR A 278 7.68 -3.24 38.97
C THR A 278 7.25 -1.81 38.65
N ILE A 279 6.71 -1.56 37.46
CA ILE A 279 6.28 -0.22 37.03
C ILE A 279 4.87 0.05 37.55
N GLN A 280 4.71 1.12 38.34
CA GLN A 280 3.42 1.54 38.88
C GLN A 280 2.99 2.88 38.31
N GLY A 281 1.68 3.08 38.12
CA GLY A 281 1.09 4.36 37.70
C GLY A 281 1.38 4.76 36.24
N GLN A 282 2.03 3.90 35.44
CA GLN A 282 2.41 4.19 34.05
C GLN A 282 1.89 3.10 33.08
N PRO A 283 0.56 2.88 32.99
CA PRO A 283 -0.01 1.75 32.25
C PRO A 283 0.28 1.81 30.74
N LEU A 284 0.32 3.01 30.14
CA LEU A 284 0.64 3.16 28.72
C LEU A 284 2.11 2.82 28.42
N VAL A 285 3.05 3.20 29.30
CA VAL A 285 4.47 2.83 29.17
C VAL A 285 4.62 1.30 29.20
N VAL A 286 3.93 0.63 30.12
CA VAL A 286 3.92 -0.84 30.21
C VAL A 286 3.30 -1.48 28.95
N ALA A 287 2.17 -0.96 28.47
CA ALA A 287 1.51 -1.48 27.26
C ALA A 287 2.41 -1.34 26.01
N ARG A 288 3.10 -0.20 25.87
CA ARG A 288 4.09 0.04 24.81
C ARG A 288 5.25 -0.94 24.88
N ALA A 289 5.82 -1.15 26.07
CA ALA A 289 6.93 -2.09 26.27
C ALA A 289 6.51 -3.54 25.94
N LEU A 290 5.37 -4.00 26.43
CA LEU A 290 4.84 -5.34 26.14
C LEU A 290 4.67 -5.56 24.63
N ARG A 291 4.20 -4.53 23.92
CA ARG A 291 4.12 -4.58 22.45
C ARG A 291 5.49 -4.58 21.79
N GLY A 292 6.42 -3.75 22.26
CA GLY A 292 7.82 -3.77 21.82
C GLY A 292 8.44 -5.17 21.94
N MET A 293 8.19 -5.86 23.06
CA MET A 293 8.65 -7.23 23.26
C MET A 293 8.09 -8.21 22.22
N THR A 294 6.85 -8.02 21.71
CA THR A 294 6.28 -8.92 20.69
C THR A 294 7.02 -8.91 19.34
N PHE A 295 7.91 -7.95 19.11
CA PHE A 295 8.80 -7.96 17.94
C PHE A 295 9.95 -8.98 18.07
N TYR A 296 10.28 -9.39 19.30
CA TYR A 296 11.44 -10.24 19.60
C TYR A 296 11.08 -11.60 20.19
N THR A 297 9.80 -11.84 20.47
CA THR A 297 9.32 -13.12 21.00
C THR A 297 7.90 -13.42 20.55
N ASP A 298 7.69 -14.68 20.14
CA ASP A 298 6.37 -15.23 19.80
C ASP A 298 5.66 -15.85 21.01
N ALA A 299 6.18 -15.63 22.23
CA ALA A 299 5.60 -16.16 23.44
C ALA A 299 4.13 -15.67 23.61
N PRO A 300 3.12 -16.57 23.58
CA PRO A 300 1.71 -16.16 23.59
C PRO A 300 1.31 -15.36 24.84
N VAL A 301 2.03 -15.53 25.94
CA VAL A 301 1.84 -14.78 27.18
C VAL A 301 2.14 -13.29 27.00
N VAL A 302 3.18 -12.93 26.24
CA VAL A 302 3.57 -11.53 26.01
C VAL A 302 2.51 -10.82 25.18
N GLN A 303 2.02 -11.45 24.12
CA GLN A 303 0.94 -10.92 23.29
C GLN A 303 -0.37 -10.73 24.08
N ARG A 304 -0.78 -11.73 24.88
CA ARG A 304 -1.98 -11.60 25.72
C ARG A 304 -1.84 -10.48 26.74
N ARG A 305 -0.67 -10.34 27.37
CA ARG A 305 -0.39 -9.24 28.30
C ARG A 305 -0.43 -7.89 27.60
N ALA A 306 0.12 -7.77 26.39
CA ALA A 306 0.08 -6.53 25.60
C ALA A 306 -1.38 -6.10 25.31
N ILE A 307 -2.21 -7.02 24.81
CA ILE A 307 -3.64 -6.76 24.53
C ILE A 307 -4.36 -6.31 25.81
N SER A 308 -4.19 -7.05 26.91
CA SER A 308 -4.82 -6.73 28.19
C SER A 308 -4.37 -5.37 28.74
N ALA A 309 -3.08 -5.03 28.61
CA ALA A 309 -2.54 -3.75 29.05
C ALA A 309 -3.17 -2.58 28.27
N TYR A 310 -3.26 -2.67 26.94
CA TYR A 310 -3.91 -1.65 26.11
C TYR A 310 -5.41 -1.52 26.42
N GLN A 311 -6.14 -2.62 26.57
CA GLN A 311 -7.55 -2.60 26.98
C GLN A 311 -7.73 -1.93 28.35
N GLY A 312 -6.82 -2.17 29.28
CA GLY A 312 -6.80 -1.49 30.59
C GLY A 312 -6.54 0.01 30.48
N VAL A 313 -5.74 0.48 29.52
CA VAL A 313 -5.53 1.91 29.29
C VAL A 313 -6.80 2.61 28.81
N LEU A 314 -7.62 1.95 27.97
CA LEU A 314 -8.90 2.51 27.47
C LEU A 314 -9.92 2.80 28.57
N THR A 315 -9.84 2.14 29.72
CA THR A 315 -10.77 2.34 30.83
C THR A 315 -10.36 3.47 31.78
N SER A 316 -9.20 4.10 31.54
CA SER A 316 -8.71 5.22 32.35
C SER A 316 -9.57 6.47 32.17
N SER A 317 -9.92 7.13 33.27
CA SER A 317 -10.77 8.34 33.28
C SER A 317 -10.10 9.60 32.73
N SER A 318 -8.78 9.60 32.53
CA SER A 318 -7.98 10.75 32.09
C SER A 318 -7.33 10.56 30.72
N LEU A 319 -7.84 9.64 29.89
CA LEU A 319 -7.25 9.34 28.58
C LEU A 319 -7.48 10.49 27.59
N THR A 320 -6.40 11.01 27.02
CA THR A 320 -6.48 12.01 25.93
C THR A 320 -6.93 11.36 24.63
N VAL A 321 -7.48 12.16 23.70
CA VAL A 321 -7.89 11.67 22.37
C VAL A 321 -6.71 11.01 21.63
N GLY A 322 -5.53 11.63 21.69
CA GLY A 322 -4.32 11.09 21.08
C GLY A 322 -3.94 9.72 21.66
N ALA A 323 -3.95 9.58 22.98
CA ALA A 323 -3.67 8.31 23.64
C ALA A 323 -4.74 7.26 23.31
N ALA A 324 -6.02 7.63 23.25
CA ALA A 324 -7.09 6.71 22.85
C ALA A 324 -6.91 6.21 21.41
N ARG A 325 -6.54 7.09 20.47
CA ARG A 325 -6.22 6.70 19.07
C ARG A 325 -5.02 5.78 18.99
N GLU A 326 -3.95 6.09 19.72
CA GLU A 326 -2.76 5.24 19.78
C GLU A 326 -3.13 3.83 20.25
N VAL A 327 -3.86 3.74 21.36
CA VAL A 327 -4.28 2.47 21.95
C VAL A 327 -5.17 1.69 20.99
N ALA A 328 -6.14 2.36 20.34
CA ALA A 328 -6.98 1.74 19.32
C ALA A 328 -6.13 1.23 18.14
N ALA A 329 -5.21 2.03 17.62
CA ALA A 329 -4.31 1.62 16.54
C ALA A 329 -3.41 0.43 16.93
N ALA A 330 -2.93 0.38 18.18
CA ALA A 330 -2.13 -0.73 18.70
C ALA A 330 -2.94 -2.02 18.84
N LEU A 331 -4.19 -1.92 19.34
CA LEU A 331 -5.12 -3.05 19.42
C LEU A 331 -5.53 -3.58 18.05
N GLY A 332 -5.68 -2.70 17.06
CA GLY A 332 -6.07 -3.07 15.70
C GLY A 332 -5.08 -4.00 15.00
N ALA A 333 -3.82 -4.04 15.45
CA ALA A 333 -2.82 -4.98 14.96
C ALA A 333 -3.12 -6.44 15.37
N TYR A 334 -4.04 -6.68 16.31
CA TYR A 334 -4.42 -8.00 16.77
C TYR A 334 -5.84 -8.33 16.27
N PRO A 335 -6.03 -9.39 15.46
CA PRO A 335 -7.34 -9.78 14.92
C PRO A 335 -8.44 -9.87 15.99
N SER A 336 -8.12 -10.47 17.15
CA SER A 336 -9.03 -10.62 18.28
C SER A 336 -9.48 -9.31 18.93
N SER A 337 -8.82 -8.19 18.63
CA SER A 337 -9.08 -6.87 19.22
C SER A 337 -9.55 -5.83 18.19
N GLN A 338 -9.74 -6.20 16.93
CA GLN A 338 -10.25 -5.29 15.89
C GLN A 338 -11.68 -4.78 16.17
N PRO A 339 -12.63 -5.57 16.70
CA PRO A 339 -13.94 -5.05 17.09
C PRO A 339 -13.85 -3.95 18.16
N THR A 340 -12.97 -4.11 19.15
CA THR A 340 -12.70 -3.09 20.19
C THR A 340 -12.07 -1.84 19.58
N THR A 341 -11.20 -2.01 18.59
CA THR A 341 -10.57 -0.91 17.85
C THR A 341 -11.63 -0.07 17.14
N LEU A 342 -12.51 -0.71 16.36
CA LEU A 342 -13.60 -0.01 15.68
C LEU A 342 -14.57 0.65 16.67
N ALA A 343 -14.93 -0.02 17.78
CA ALA A 343 -15.78 0.56 18.80
C ALA A 343 -15.17 1.84 19.42
N THR A 344 -13.85 1.83 19.65
CA THR A 344 -13.12 3.00 20.15
C THR A 344 -13.13 4.16 19.15
N TYR A 345 -12.87 3.90 17.88
CA TYR A 345 -12.94 4.93 16.83
C TYR A 345 -14.35 5.51 16.66
N ARG A 346 -15.40 4.67 16.71
CA ARG A 346 -16.79 5.14 16.71
C ARG A 346 -17.10 6.04 17.89
N GLN A 347 -16.67 5.68 19.09
CA GLN A 347 -16.85 6.51 20.29
C GLN A 347 -16.14 7.85 20.13
N LEU A 348 -14.88 7.86 19.68
CA LEU A 348 -14.13 9.08 19.46
C LEU A 348 -14.80 9.94 18.37
N SER A 349 -15.20 9.36 17.24
CA SER A 349 -15.87 10.07 16.16
C SER A 349 -17.19 10.69 16.59
N ALA A 350 -17.94 10.04 17.49
CA ALA A 350 -19.17 10.59 18.05
C ALA A 350 -18.90 11.73 19.07
N GLN A 351 -17.80 11.65 19.82
CA GLN A 351 -17.40 12.65 20.80
C GLN A 351 -16.80 13.91 20.14
N TYR A 352 -16.12 13.76 19.01
CA TYR A 352 -15.43 14.84 18.29
C TYR A 352 -15.89 14.88 16.82
N PRO A 353 -17.14 15.31 16.55
CA PRO A 353 -17.72 15.28 15.21
C PRO A 353 -17.02 16.21 14.21
N ASP A 354 -16.34 17.26 14.70
CA ASP A 354 -15.58 18.21 13.87
C ASP A 354 -14.20 17.67 13.43
N ASP A 355 -13.76 16.55 14.00
CA ASP A 355 -12.51 15.91 13.60
C ASP A 355 -12.78 14.88 12.49
N VAL A 356 -12.67 15.37 11.26
CA VAL A 356 -12.90 14.60 10.02
C VAL A 356 -12.02 13.35 9.96
N SER A 357 -10.81 13.38 10.55
CA SER A 357 -9.91 12.23 10.50
C SER A 357 -10.45 11.01 11.25
N LEU A 358 -11.23 11.21 12.32
CA LEU A 358 -11.89 10.10 13.05
C LEU A 358 -12.99 9.45 12.22
N TYR A 359 -13.73 10.24 11.45
CA TYR A 359 -14.77 9.73 10.56
C TYR A 359 -14.15 8.87 9.44
N VAL A 360 -13.05 9.32 8.85
CA VAL A 360 -12.29 8.55 7.85
C VAL A 360 -11.72 7.27 8.46
N GLN A 361 -11.07 7.35 9.62
CA GLN A 361 -10.53 6.19 10.35
C GLN A 361 -11.61 5.15 10.64
N THR A 362 -12.78 5.60 11.12
CA THR A 362 -13.92 4.74 11.40
C THR A 362 -14.41 4.04 10.13
N SER A 363 -14.60 4.79 9.05
CA SER A 363 -15.11 4.25 7.78
C SER A 363 -14.14 3.22 7.16
N ILE A 364 -12.83 3.46 7.26
CA ILE A 364 -11.83 2.50 6.78
C ILE A 364 -11.81 1.23 7.63
N TRP A 365 -11.93 1.34 8.96
CA TRP A 365 -12.06 0.15 9.83
C TRP A 365 -13.35 -0.63 9.57
N GLU A 366 -14.47 0.05 9.32
CA GLU A 366 -15.72 -0.60 8.92
C GLU A 366 -15.55 -1.38 7.60
N ARG A 367 -14.83 -0.80 6.63
CA ARG A 367 -14.51 -1.48 5.37
C ARG A 367 -13.62 -2.70 5.58
N GLN A 368 -12.58 -2.57 6.41
CA GLN A 368 -11.63 -3.67 6.70
C GLN A 368 -12.29 -4.84 7.42
N LEU A 369 -13.28 -4.56 8.29
CA LEU A 369 -14.07 -5.57 8.99
C LEU A 369 -15.31 -6.00 8.22
N ALA A 370 -15.38 -5.68 6.91
CA ALA A 370 -16.46 -6.07 6.01
C ALA A 370 -17.88 -5.67 6.50
N GLN A 371 -17.98 -4.57 7.27
CA GLN A 371 -19.25 -4.02 7.74
C GLN A 371 -19.89 -3.07 6.72
N ILE A 372 -19.09 -2.50 5.83
CA ILE A 372 -19.55 -1.68 4.70
C ILE A 372 -18.87 -2.13 3.40
N SER A 373 -19.55 -1.91 2.28
CA SER A 373 -19.01 -2.19 0.95
C SER A 373 -17.95 -1.17 0.52
N ALA A 374 -17.15 -1.51 -0.49
CA ALA A 374 -16.25 -0.54 -1.12
C ALA A 374 -17.01 0.66 -1.71
N TYR A 375 -18.18 0.42 -2.32
CA TYR A 375 -19.04 1.48 -2.84
C TYR A 375 -19.47 2.46 -1.75
N GLU A 376 -19.93 1.95 -0.61
CA GLU A 376 -20.35 2.81 0.51
C GLU A 376 -19.17 3.61 1.07
N LEU A 377 -17.98 3.01 1.20
CA LEU A 377 -16.78 3.74 1.59
C LEU A 377 -16.49 4.89 0.61
N ARG A 378 -16.58 4.66 -0.71
CA ARG A 378 -16.36 5.71 -1.72
C ARG A 378 -17.32 6.87 -1.55
N GLN A 379 -18.61 6.59 -1.41
CA GLN A 379 -19.62 7.63 -1.22
C GLN A 379 -19.32 8.47 0.02
N ARG A 380 -18.89 7.84 1.12
CA ARG A 380 -18.49 8.55 2.33
C ARG A 380 -17.25 9.40 2.11
N LEU A 381 -16.16 8.83 1.60
CA LEU A 381 -14.89 9.55 1.46
C LEU A 381 -14.95 10.68 0.43
N LEU A 382 -15.60 10.48 -0.72
CA LEU A 382 -15.75 11.51 -1.75
C LEU A 382 -16.69 12.66 -1.36
N SER A 383 -17.48 12.50 -0.30
CA SER A 383 -18.35 13.56 0.24
C SER A 383 -17.65 14.49 1.24
N ILE A 384 -16.42 14.17 1.64
CA ILE A 384 -15.68 14.89 2.68
C ILE A 384 -14.97 16.11 2.10
N ASN A 385 -15.07 17.23 2.80
CA ASN A 385 -14.18 18.37 2.60
C ASN A 385 -12.89 18.14 3.41
N LEU A 386 -11.74 18.09 2.73
CA LEU A 386 -10.45 17.85 3.40
C LEU A 386 -10.13 18.98 4.40
N PRO A 387 -9.71 18.63 5.64
CA PRO A 387 -9.37 19.62 6.65
C PRO A 387 -8.06 20.33 6.28
N GLN A 388 -7.92 21.60 6.66
CA GLN A 388 -6.65 22.34 6.54
C GLN A 388 -5.69 22.03 7.70
N ASN A 389 -6.14 21.29 8.72
CA ASN A 389 -5.34 20.93 9.87
C ASN A 389 -4.32 19.83 9.49
N PRO A 390 -3.00 20.09 9.57
CA PRO A 390 -1.98 19.14 9.14
C PRO A 390 -2.02 17.80 9.90
N THR A 391 -2.34 17.83 11.19
CA THR A 391 -2.45 16.62 12.02
C THR A 391 -3.61 15.74 11.57
N GLN A 392 -4.78 16.33 11.28
CA GLN A 392 -5.92 15.56 10.75
C GLN A 392 -5.61 14.96 9.38
N LEU A 393 -4.96 15.74 8.49
CA LEU A 393 -4.53 15.24 7.18
C LEU A 393 -3.57 14.07 7.31
N GLN A 394 -2.61 14.12 8.25
CA GLN A 394 -1.71 13.00 8.50
C GLN A 394 -2.46 11.73 8.96
N TYR A 395 -3.47 11.89 9.82
CA TYR A 395 -4.31 10.76 10.21
C TYR A 395 -5.15 10.20 9.06
N ILE A 396 -5.65 11.05 8.17
CA ILE A 396 -6.34 10.61 6.95
C ILE A 396 -5.36 9.85 6.05
N ALA A 397 -4.18 10.41 5.79
CA ALA A 397 -3.16 9.84 4.94
C ALA A 397 -2.69 8.46 5.44
N THR A 398 -2.32 8.36 6.71
CA THR A 398 -1.93 7.09 7.35
C THR A 398 -3.05 6.04 7.35
N SER A 399 -4.32 6.46 7.34
CA SER A 399 -5.46 5.53 7.27
C SER A 399 -5.70 5.05 5.85
N LEU A 400 -5.61 5.93 4.85
CA LEU A 400 -5.67 5.57 3.43
C LEU A 400 -4.53 4.65 3.01
N ALA A 401 -3.33 4.85 3.56
CA ALA A 401 -2.19 3.95 3.39
C ALA A 401 -2.51 2.51 3.83
N ARG A 402 -3.42 2.35 4.81
CA ARG A 402 -3.86 1.06 5.36
C ARG A 402 -5.04 0.43 4.62
N LEU A 403 -5.68 1.18 3.72
CA LEU A 403 -6.77 0.64 2.91
C LEU A 403 -6.19 -0.39 1.94
N ASP A 404 -6.57 -1.65 2.13
CA ASP A 404 -6.07 -2.79 1.38
C ASP A 404 -7.26 -3.71 0.99
N PRO A 405 -7.50 -3.96 -0.31
CA PRO A 405 -6.81 -3.34 -1.45
C PRO A 405 -7.08 -1.83 -1.56
N PRO A 406 -6.18 -1.04 -2.16
CA PRO A 406 -6.47 0.36 -2.49
C PRO A 406 -7.62 0.44 -3.50
N ASP A 407 -8.43 1.49 -3.42
CA ASP A 407 -9.59 1.68 -4.30
C ASP A 407 -9.25 2.62 -5.46
N ALA A 408 -9.34 2.10 -6.69
CA ALA A 408 -9.00 2.83 -7.91
C ALA A 408 -9.92 4.03 -8.20
N GLU A 409 -11.13 4.05 -7.65
CA GLU A 409 -12.06 5.18 -7.79
C GLU A 409 -11.76 6.31 -6.79
N LEU A 410 -10.82 6.10 -5.85
CA LEU A 410 -10.39 7.13 -4.89
C LEU A 410 -9.14 7.88 -5.35
N ILE A 411 -8.62 7.68 -6.58
CA ILE A 411 -7.38 8.33 -7.07
C ILE A 411 -7.35 9.83 -6.75
N THR A 412 -8.42 10.56 -7.08
CA THR A 412 -8.50 12.00 -6.84
C THR A 412 -8.41 12.32 -5.35
N PHE A 413 -9.07 11.54 -4.48
CA PHE A 413 -8.98 11.73 -3.04
C PHE A 413 -7.57 11.48 -2.50
N TYR A 414 -6.86 10.45 -3.01
CA TYR A 414 -5.45 10.22 -2.66
C TYR A 414 -4.56 11.39 -3.11
N GLN A 415 -4.78 11.91 -4.32
CA GLN A 415 -4.05 13.06 -4.86
C GLN A 415 -4.31 14.33 -4.06
N ASP A 416 -5.56 14.60 -3.70
CA ASP A 416 -5.94 15.79 -2.92
C ASP A 416 -5.31 15.75 -1.52
N VAL A 417 -5.25 14.58 -0.88
CA VAL A 417 -4.55 14.42 0.40
C VAL A 417 -3.05 14.70 0.25
N LEU A 418 -2.42 14.12 -0.78
CA LEU A 418 -0.99 14.33 -1.06
C LEU A 418 -0.63 15.76 -1.46
N ALA A 419 -1.57 16.49 -2.06
CA ALA A 419 -1.38 17.90 -2.41
C ALA A 419 -1.28 18.81 -1.17
N VAL A 420 -1.88 18.40 -0.05
CA VAL A 420 -1.86 19.18 1.21
C VAL A 420 -0.83 18.64 2.21
N THR A 421 -0.52 17.34 2.19
CA THR A 421 0.52 16.74 3.03
C THR A 421 1.49 15.86 2.25
N SER A 422 2.80 16.10 2.43
CA SER A 422 3.88 15.24 1.93
C SER A 422 4.31 14.17 2.95
N ALA A 423 3.67 14.10 4.12
CA ALA A 423 4.18 13.37 5.28
C ALA A 423 3.81 11.87 5.32
N GLU A 424 3.20 11.31 4.27
CA GLU A 424 2.96 9.86 4.15
C GLU A 424 3.43 9.33 2.78
N PRO A 425 4.75 9.03 2.63
CA PRO A 425 5.31 8.56 1.35
C PRO A 425 4.63 7.29 0.82
N PHE A 426 4.14 6.43 1.71
CA PHE A 426 3.49 5.17 1.34
C PHE A 426 2.18 5.37 0.55
N LEU A 427 1.57 6.56 0.57
CA LEU A 427 0.46 6.86 -0.32
C LEU A 427 0.87 6.88 -1.80
N HIS A 428 2.11 7.29 -2.12
CA HIS A 428 2.63 7.17 -3.47
C HIS A 428 2.72 5.71 -3.90
N TYR A 429 3.15 4.81 -3.01
CA TYR A 429 3.12 3.37 -3.28
C TYR A 429 1.69 2.88 -3.58
N ARG A 430 0.68 3.28 -2.78
CA ARG A 430 -0.74 2.94 -3.04
C ARG A 430 -1.26 3.49 -4.36
N LEU A 431 -0.97 4.74 -4.69
CA LEU A 431 -1.31 5.33 -5.99
C LEU A 431 -0.62 4.59 -7.14
N GLY A 432 0.65 4.22 -6.97
CA GLY A 432 1.36 3.37 -7.91
C GLY A 432 0.61 2.07 -8.16
N GLN A 433 0.13 1.40 -7.10
CA GLN A 433 -0.58 0.12 -7.22
C GLN A 433 -1.89 0.30 -8.00
N ILE A 434 -2.61 1.39 -7.74
CA ILE A 434 -3.82 1.75 -8.47
C ILE A 434 -3.50 1.99 -9.96
N TYR A 435 -2.47 2.77 -10.28
CA TYR A 435 -2.09 3.05 -11.67
C TYR A 435 -1.64 1.78 -12.40
N LEU A 436 -0.91 0.90 -11.71
CA LEU A 436 -0.53 -0.40 -12.22
C LEU A 436 -1.75 -1.27 -12.54
N GLN A 437 -2.75 -1.29 -11.65
CA GLN A 437 -4.03 -1.98 -11.89
C GLN A 437 -4.76 -1.43 -13.12
N LYS A 438 -4.72 -0.11 -13.34
CA LYS A 438 -5.31 0.56 -14.51
C LYS A 438 -4.44 0.48 -15.77
N ASN A 439 -3.33 -0.28 -15.73
CA ASN A 439 -2.36 -0.40 -16.81
C ASN A 439 -1.73 0.95 -17.24
N GLN A 440 -1.69 1.94 -16.34
CA GLN A 440 -1.09 3.26 -16.55
C GLN A 440 0.37 3.24 -16.06
N LEU A 441 1.22 2.53 -16.80
CA LEU A 441 2.57 2.16 -16.37
C LEU A 441 3.49 3.36 -16.12
N ASP A 442 3.39 4.42 -16.92
CA ASP A 442 4.21 5.64 -16.73
C ASP A 442 3.87 6.35 -15.42
N LEU A 443 2.58 6.47 -15.10
CA LEU A 443 2.12 7.06 -13.83
C LEU A 443 2.51 6.18 -12.65
N ALA A 444 2.40 4.85 -12.80
CA ALA A 444 2.82 3.88 -11.79
C ALA A 444 4.31 4.03 -11.46
N GLN A 445 5.16 4.12 -12.48
CA GLN A 445 6.61 4.31 -12.35
C GLN A 445 6.96 5.65 -11.66
N GLU A 446 6.26 6.73 -12.01
CA GLU A 446 6.48 8.03 -11.38
C GLU A 446 6.12 8.02 -9.90
N GLN A 447 5.00 7.38 -9.52
CA GLN A 447 4.64 7.26 -8.11
C GLN A 447 5.64 6.39 -7.33
N LEU A 448 6.17 5.33 -7.94
CA LEU A 448 7.20 4.50 -7.30
C LEU A 448 8.49 5.30 -7.07
N ARG A 449 8.87 6.18 -8.00
CA ARG A 449 10.01 7.09 -7.86
C ARG A 449 9.81 8.06 -6.68
N LEU A 450 8.59 8.55 -6.48
CA LEU A 450 8.24 9.44 -5.37
C LEU A 450 8.18 8.72 -4.01
N TYR A 451 7.84 7.43 -4.00
CA TYR A 451 7.86 6.63 -2.77
C TYR A 451 9.28 6.46 -2.20
N ALA A 452 10.28 6.22 -3.05
CA ALA A 452 11.71 6.09 -2.71
C ALA A 452 12.03 5.17 -1.51
N GLY A 453 11.15 4.22 -1.18
CA GLY A 453 11.36 3.23 -0.11
C GLY A 453 12.25 2.08 -0.55
N ASP A 454 13.10 1.58 0.36
CA ASP A 454 14.02 0.45 0.13
C ASP A 454 13.45 -0.86 0.71
N ASP A 455 12.17 -1.13 0.45
CA ASP A 455 11.46 -2.28 1.00
C ASP A 455 11.15 -3.32 -0.10
N PRO A 456 11.19 -4.64 0.20
CA PRO A 456 10.93 -5.71 -0.76
C PRO A 456 9.62 -5.59 -1.59
N ALA A 457 8.63 -4.78 -1.16
CA ALA A 457 7.41 -4.46 -1.95
C ALA A 457 7.75 -3.93 -3.32
N VAL A 458 8.79 -3.10 -3.38
CA VAL A 458 9.16 -2.39 -4.59
C VAL A 458 9.53 -3.40 -5.68
N PHE A 459 10.16 -4.51 -5.31
CA PHE A 459 10.46 -5.61 -6.24
C PHE A 459 9.19 -6.34 -6.70
N LEU A 460 8.18 -6.55 -5.84
CA LEU A 460 6.89 -7.12 -6.26
C LEU A 460 6.19 -6.22 -7.28
N PHE A 461 6.23 -4.92 -7.03
CA PHE A 461 5.67 -3.91 -7.92
C PHE A 461 6.39 -3.91 -9.27
N GLN A 462 7.72 -3.86 -9.25
CA GLN A 462 8.55 -3.87 -10.45
C GLN A 462 8.37 -5.17 -11.25
N ALA A 463 8.25 -6.31 -10.59
CA ALA A 463 7.99 -7.59 -11.23
C ALA A 463 6.64 -7.60 -11.97
N GLU A 464 5.58 -7.08 -11.34
CA GLU A 464 4.26 -6.96 -11.98
C GLU A 464 4.27 -5.92 -13.11
N GLN A 465 5.02 -4.82 -12.97
CA GLN A 465 5.20 -3.83 -14.02
C GLN A 465 5.92 -4.44 -15.24
N ALA A 466 7.03 -5.16 -15.04
CA ALA A 466 7.74 -5.86 -16.10
C ALA A 466 6.83 -6.87 -16.80
N ARG A 467 6.02 -7.63 -16.02
CA ARG A 467 5.03 -8.56 -16.57
C ARG A 467 4.03 -7.87 -17.50
N ARG A 468 3.52 -6.69 -17.11
CA ARG A 468 2.57 -5.90 -17.93
C ARG A 468 3.21 -5.25 -19.16
N GLN A 469 4.53 -5.07 -19.13
CA GLN A 469 5.34 -4.62 -20.27
C GLN A 469 5.74 -5.78 -21.21
N ASP A 470 5.26 -6.99 -20.94
CA ASP A 470 5.63 -8.23 -21.65
C ASP A 470 7.13 -8.60 -21.48
N ASP A 471 7.82 -8.02 -20.49
CA ASP A 471 9.17 -8.42 -20.09
C ASP A 471 9.11 -9.53 -19.03
N ILE A 472 8.75 -10.72 -19.51
CA ILE A 472 8.51 -11.90 -18.68
C ILE A 472 9.80 -12.38 -17.99
N ASP A 473 10.95 -12.29 -18.65
CA ASP A 473 12.23 -12.74 -18.08
C ASP A 473 12.63 -11.89 -16.87
N THR A 474 12.53 -10.57 -16.98
CA THR A 474 12.79 -9.66 -15.85
C THR A 474 11.78 -9.89 -14.73
N SER A 475 10.50 -10.09 -15.05
CA SER A 475 9.46 -10.38 -14.06
C SER A 475 9.75 -11.65 -13.24
N ILE A 476 10.09 -12.75 -13.92
CA ILE A 476 10.45 -14.02 -13.28
C ILE A 476 11.68 -13.84 -12.39
N ALA A 477 12.73 -13.16 -12.88
CA ALA A 477 13.96 -12.94 -12.12
C ALA A 477 13.71 -12.17 -10.82
N LEU A 478 12.86 -11.13 -10.87
CA LEU A 478 12.49 -10.34 -9.69
C LEU A 478 11.67 -11.16 -8.67
N TYR A 479 10.71 -11.98 -9.12
CA TYR A 479 9.99 -12.88 -8.22
C TYR A 479 10.91 -13.91 -7.57
N GLN A 480 11.80 -14.53 -8.35
CA GLN A 480 12.76 -15.50 -7.81
C GLN A 480 13.74 -14.86 -6.83
N GLN A 481 14.16 -13.62 -7.06
CA GLN A 481 15.01 -12.88 -6.13
C GLN A 481 14.30 -12.74 -4.77
N LEU A 482 13.03 -12.35 -4.76
CA LEU A 482 12.23 -12.22 -3.54
C LEU A 482 12.00 -13.54 -2.81
N ILE A 483 11.76 -14.62 -3.56
CA ILE A 483 11.57 -15.96 -2.98
C ILE A 483 12.85 -16.46 -2.30
N ASN A 484 14.01 -16.16 -2.88
CA ASN A 484 15.31 -16.62 -2.40
C ASN A 484 15.96 -15.69 -1.36
N ASP A 485 15.42 -14.49 -1.13
CA ASP A 485 15.95 -13.53 -0.16
C ASP A 485 15.54 -13.91 1.27
N PRO A 486 16.50 -14.28 2.15
CA PRO A 486 16.20 -14.69 3.52
C PRO A 486 15.64 -13.55 4.38
N THR A 487 15.73 -12.30 3.93
CA THR A 487 15.17 -11.14 4.64
C THR A 487 13.72 -10.84 4.25
N SER A 488 13.22 -11.46 3.18
CA SER A 488 11.84 -11.28 2.72
C SER A 488 10.83 -11.93 3.66
N SER A 489 9.75 -11.21 3.98
CA SER A 489 8.69 -11.75 4.82
C SER A 489 7.85 -12.81 4.08
N ASN A 490 7.23 -13.74 4.82
CA ASN A 490 6.35 -14.76 4.21
C ASN A 490 5.23 -14.16 3.33
N GLU A 491 4.76 -12.95 3.63
CA GLU A 491 3.74 -12.27 2.83
C GLU A 491 4.31 -11.76 1.49
N VAL A 492 5.54 -11.24 1.49
CA VAL A 492 6.26 -10.86 0.26
C VAL A 492 6.49 -12.10 -0.61
N VAL A 493 7.01 -13.16 0.01
CA VAL A 493 7.27 -14.45 -0.67
C VAL A 493 5.98 -15.03 -1.24
N THR A 494 4.87 -14.98 -0.48
CA THR A 494 3.55 -15.41 -0.97
C THR A 494 3.14 -14.61 -2.21
N GLY A 495 3.29 -13.29 -2.18
CA GLY A 495 3.00 -12.44 -3.34
C GLY A 495 3.85 -12.77 -4.57
N ALA A 496 5.15 -13.04 -4.36
CA ALA A 496 6.07 -13.41 -5.43
C ALA A 496 5.73 -14.78 -6.04
N LEU A 497 5.44 -15.78 -5.19
CA LEU A 497 4.99 -17.10 -5.63
C LEU A 497 3.69 -17.00 -6.43
N GLN A 498 2.74 -16.17 -6.01
CA GLN A 498 1.48 -15.96 -6.74
C GLN A 498 1.70 -15.30 -8.10
N GLY A 499 2.55 -14.27 -8.17
CA GLY A 499 2.91 -13.61 -9.42
C GLY A 499 3.57 -14.60 -10.41
N LEU A 500 4.53 -15.39 -9.92
CA LEU A 500 5.20 -16.41 -10.72
C LEU A 500 4.24 -17.54 -11.17
N ALA A 501 3.34 -17.99 -10.29
CA ALA A 501 2.32 -18.97 -10.64
C ALA A 501 1.37 -18.43 -11.73
N GLY A 502 1.03 -17.15 -11.69
CA GLY A 502 0.26 -16.48 -12.74
C GLY A 502 0.97 -16.44 -14.10
N ILE A 503 2.30 -16.27 -14.11
CA ILE A 503 3.10 -16.35 -15.34
C ILE A 503 3.08 -17.76 -15.93
N TYR A 504 3.35 -18.78 -15.11
CA TYR A 504 3.30 -20.17 -15.55
C TYR A 504 1.90 -20.59 -16.00
N GLN A 505 0.86 -20.13 -15.33
CA GLN A 505 -0.53 -20.31 -15.77
C GLN A 505 -0.75 -19.71 -17.17
N GLY A 506 -0.30 -18.47 -17.41
CA GLY A 506 -0.40 -17.81 -18.71
C GLY A 506 0.35 -18.54 -19.83
N GLN A 507 1.42 -19.25 -19.49
CA GLN A 507 2.20 -20.09 -20.41
C GLN A 507 1.64 -21.52 -20.56
N GLY A 508 0.53 -21.85 -19.89
CA GLY A 508 -0.06 -23.20 -19.88
C GLY A 508 0.75 -24.22 -19.06
N GLN A 509 1.74 -23.78 -18.29
CA GLN A 509 2.60 -24.59 -17.42
C GLN A 509 1.92 -24.83 -16.06
N TYR A 510 0.80 -25.56 -16.09
CA TYR A 510 -0.03 -25.76 -14.90
C TYR A 510 0.63 -26.63 -13.82
N VAL A 511 1.57 -27.52 -14.18
CA VAL A 511 2.29 -28.36 -13.20
C VAL A 511 3.20 -27.49 -12.34
N GLU A 512 3.95 -26.60 -12.97
CA GLU A 512 4.84 -25.65 -12.32
C GLU A 512 4.04 -24.65 -11.48
N ALA A 513 2.93 -24.13 -12.00
CA ALA A 513 2.05 -23.23 -11.24
C ALA A 513 1.44 -23.90 -9.99
N LEU A 514 1.06 -25.18 -10.08
CA LEU A 514 0.52 -25.93 -8.94
C LEU A 514 1.57 -26.17 -7.84
N ALA A 515 2.82 -26.47 -8.21
CA ALA A 515 3.92 -26.62 -7.25
C ALA A 515 4.12 -25.34 -6.41
N LEU A 516 4.04 -24.17 -7.03
CA LEU A 516 4.13 -22.88 -6.32
C LEU A 516 2.95 -22.67 -5.36
N TYR A 517 1.75 -23.15 -5.70
CA TYR A 517 0.60 -23.08 -4.80
C TYR A 517 0.73 -24.01 -3.59
N GLU A 518 1.39 -25.15 -3.74
CA GLU A 518 1.73 -26.02 -2.60
C GLU A 518 2.67 -25.29 -1.62
N GLU A 519 3.65 -24.55 -2.13
CA GLU A 519 4.53 -23.71 -1.30
C GLU A 519 3.75 -22.57 -0.62
N ILE A 520 2.84 -21.90 -1.32
CA ILE A 520 1.98 -20.85 -0.73
C ILE A 520 1.14 -21.39 0.43
N ILE A 521 0.54 -22.57 0.26
CA ILE A 521 -0.27 -23.21 1.30
C ILE A 521 0.62 -23.64 2.48
N ALA A 522 1.83 -24.13 2.23
CA ALA A 522 2.79 -24.48 3.28
C ALA A 522 3.22 -23.27 4.13
N LEU A 523 3.35 -22.08 3.51
CA LEU A 523 3.68 -20.84 4.21
C LEU A 523 2.56 -20.36 5.15
N ASN A 524 1.30 -20.62 4.82
CA ASN A 524 0.16 -20.31 5.67
C ASN A 524 -0.98 -21.34 5.54
N PRO A 525 -0.90 -22.47 6.26
CA PRO A 525 -1.87 -23.56 6.14
C PRO A 525 -3.29 -23.20 6.61
N GLY A 526 -3.46 -22.08 7.32
CA GLY A 526 -4.75 -21.62 7.82
C GLY A 526 -5.55 -20.77 6.82
N ASN A 527 -4.99 -20.46 5.64
CA ASN A 527 -5.65 -19.66 4.62
C ASN A 527 -6.28 -20.57 3.55
N ASP A 528 -7.51 -21.00 3.79
CA ASP A 528 -8.26 -21.87 2.89
C ASP A 528 -8.68 -21.21 1.56
N ALA A 529 -8.66 -19.88 1.46
CA ALA A 529 -8.83 -19.19 0.17
C ALA A 529 -7.75 -19.60 -0.85
N LYS A 530 -6.55 -20.00 -0.41
CA LYS A 530 -5.49 -20.49 -1.32
C LYS A 530 -5.83 -21.85 -1.94
N ILE A 531 -6.70 -22.63 -1.30
CA ILE A 531 -7.23 -23.88 -1.85
C ILE A 531 -8.12 -23.59 -3.07
N LEU A 532 -8.88 -22.49 -3.08
CA LEU A 532 -9.67 -22.07 -4.25
C LEU A 532 -8.75 -21.78 -5.45
N GLY A 533 -7.62 -21.10 -5.22
CA GLY A 533 -6.66 -20.76 -6.27
C GLY A 533 -5.99 -22.02 -6.84
N GLN A 534 -5.56 -22.93 -5.97
CA GLN A 534 -5.01 -24.23 -6.38
C GLN A 534 -6.05 -25.03 -7.18
N THR A 535 -7.31 -25.05 -6.73
CA THR A 535 -8.42 -25.75 -7.41
C THR A 535 -8.69 -25.16 -8.78
N SER A 536 -8.69 -23.83 -8.90
CA SER A 536 -8.84 -23.14 -10.19
C SER A 536 -7.74 -23.55 -11.17
N LEU A 537 -6.47 -23.55 -10.73
CA LEU A 537 -5.34 -23.98 -11.56
C LEU A 537 -5.42 -25.46 -11.94
N ALA A 538 -5.77 -26.33 -10.98
CA ALA A 538 -5.90 -27.76 -11.21
C ALA A 538 -7.00 -28.08 -12.22
N TYR A 539 -8.12 -27.36 -12.14
CA TYR A 539 -9.24 -27.49 -13.06
C TYR A 539 -8.88 -27.01 -14.47
N GLN A 540 -8.28 -25.82 -14.60
CA GLN A 540 -7.83 -25.30 -15.90
C GLN A 540 -6.77 -26.20 -16.56
N GLY A 541 -5.85 -26.77 -15.75
CA GLY A 541 -4.88 -27.77 -16.18
C GLY A 541 -5.46 -29.16 -16.46
N LYS A 542 -6.78 -29.37 -16.31
CA LYS A 542 -7.50 -30.63 -16.53
C LYS A 542 -7.03 -31.78 -15.63
N PHE A 543 -6.47 -31.48 -14.46
CA PHE A 543 -6.03 -32.48 -13.48
C PHE A 543 -7.17 -32.95 -12.58
N ILE A 544 -8.23 -32.14 -12.42
CA ILE A 544 -9.44 -32.47 -11.67
C ILE A 544 -10.68 -32.29 -12.53
N SER A 545 -11.77 -32.97 -12.15
CA SER A 545 -13.07 -32.85 -12.82
C SER A 545 -13.81 -31.58 -12.37
N VAL A 546 -14.83 -31.20 -13.14
CA VAL A 546 -15.69 -30.06 -12.79
C VAL A 546 -16.41 -30.31 -11.46
N GLU A 547 -16.90 -31.53 -11.21
CA GLU A 547 -17.62 -31.88 -9.99
C GLU A 547 -16.73 -31.74 -8.74
N THR A 548 -15.43 -32.03 -8.88
CA THR A 548 -14.45 -31.87 -7.80
C THR A 548 -14.25 -30.38 -7.48
N ALA A 549 -14.10 -29.55 -8.52
CA ALA A 549 -13.91 -28.11 -8.36
C ALA A 549 -15.17 -27.43 -7.80
N GLU A 550 -16.36 -27.85 -8.24
CA GLU A 550 -17.64 -27.36 -7.72
C GLU A 550 -17.84 -27.73 -6.25
N SER A 551 -17.49 -28.95 -5.85
CA SER A 551 -17.57 -29.36 -4.45
C SER A 551 -16.69 -28.50 -3.52
N VAL A 552 -15.51 -28.08 -3.98
CA VAL A 552 -14.63 -27.18 -3.20
C VAL A 552 -15.26 -25.79 -3.08
N LEU A 553 -15.82 -25.25 -4.16
CA LEU A 553 -16.51 -23.97 -4.16
C LEU A 553 -17.71 -23.99 -3.20
N GLU A 554 -18.54 -25.03 -3.24
CA GLU A 554 -19.69 -25.20 -2.35
C GLU A 554 -19.29 -25.30 -0.88
N GLN A 555 -18.24 -26.06 -0.58
CA GLN A 555 -17.71 -26.16 0.79
C GLN A 555 -17.20 -24.81 1.29
N TRP A 556 -16.55 -24.02 0.44
CA TRP A 556 -16.09 -22.69 0.79
C TRP A 556 -17.28 -21.76 1.08
N LEU A 557 -18.30 -21.73 0.20
CA LEU A 557 -19.51 -20.91 0.37
C LEU A 557 -20.31 -21.28 1.63
N ALA A 558 -20.30 -22.55 2.03
CA ALA A 558 -21.00 -23.01 3.24
C ALA A 558 -20.33 -22.55 4.54
N ASN A 559 -19.02 -22.28 4.52
CA ASN A 559 -18.23 -21.99 5.71
C ASN A 559 -17.86 -20.50 5.88
N HIS A 560 -18.10 -19.67 4.85
CA HIS A 560 -17.72 -18.25 4.82
C HIS A 560 -18.92 -17.34 4.66
N SER A 561 -18.77 -16.08 5.09
CA SER A 561 -19.83 -15.08 4.91
C SER A 561 -19.87 -14.55 3.47
N THR A 562 -21.03 -14.05 3.02
CA THR A 562 -21.20 -13.47 1.67
C THR A 562 -20.35 -12.21 1.41
N ASN A 563 -19.79 -11.61 2.45
CA ASN A 563 -18.94 -10.43 2.34
C ASN A 563 -17.46 -10.79 2.13
N GLU A 564 -17.08 -12.04 2.37
CA GLU A 564 -15.72 -12.52 2.13
C GLU A 564 -15.58 -12.86 0.66
N ASN A 565 -14.77 -12.11 -0.09
CA ASN A 565 -14.66 -12.28 -1.54
C ASN A 565 -13.18 -12.24 -1.95
N PRO A 566 -12.39 -13.29 -1.64
CA PRO A 566 -10.97 -13.32 -1.98
C PRO A 566 -10.76 -13.40 -3.51
N PRO A 567 -9.63 -12.92 -4.06
CA PRO A 567 -9.34 -13.00 -5.49
C PRO A 567 -9.45 -14.42 -6.07
N GLU A 568 -9.05 -15.43 -5.30
CA GLU A 568 -9.10 -16.84 -5.70
C GLU A 568 -10.53 -17.35 -5.92
N LEU A 569 -11.53 -16.76 -5.23
CA LEU A 569 -12.94 -17.05 -5.48
C LEU A 569 -13.36 -16.57 -6.87
N TYR A 570 -12.98 -15.35 -7.26
CA TYR A 570 -13.24 -14.83 -8.60
C TYR A 570 -12.57 -15.70 -9.67
N SER A 571 -11.34 -16.16 -9.43
CA SER A 571 -10.63 -17.05 -10.35
C SER A 571 -11.36 -18.38 -10.54
N LEU A 572 -11.76 -19.05 -9.45
CA LEU A 572 -12.45 -20.34 -9.52
C LEU A 572 -13.85 -20.20 -10.15
N VAL A 573 -14.63 -19.21 -9.72
CA VAL A 573 -15.97 -18.91 -10.26
C VAL A 573 -15.88 -18.55 -11.75
N GLY A 574 -14.87 -17.77 -12.13
CA GLY A 574 -14.59 -17.44 -13.52
C GLY A 574 -14.12 -18.65 -14.34
N ALA A 575 -13.40 -19.60 -13.75
CA ALA A 575 -12.93 -20.80 -14.44
C ALA A 575 -14.05 -21.81 -14.68
N LEU A 576 -14.94 -22.01 -13.70
CA LEU A 576 -16.02 -22.98 -13.77
C LEU A 576 -17.07 -22.63 -14.85
N PRO A 577 -17.78 -23.62 -15.40
CA PRO A 577 -18.85 -23.38 -16.36
C PRO A 577 -19.97 -22.49 -15.80
N ALA A 578 -20.64 -21.77 -16.69
CA ALA A 578 -21.82 -20.98 -16.35
C ALA A 578 -22.93 -21.90 -15.84
N ASP A 579 -23.49 -21.57 -14.67
CA ASP A 579 -24.55 -22.33 -14.02
C ASP A 579 -25.65 -21.37 -13.56
N PRO A 580 -26.90 -21.50 -14.05
CA PRO A 580 -28.03 -20.69 -13.59
C PRO A 580 -28.25 -20.72 -12.07
N ALA A 581 -27.88 -21.81 -11.38
CA ALA A 581 -27.98 -21.90 -9.92
C ALA A 581 -27.04 -20.93 -9.19
N ARG A 582 -26.01 -20.39 -9.87
CA ARG A 582 -25.03 -19.45 -9.31
C ARG A 582 -25.36 -17.97 -9.60
N SER A 583 -26.55 -17.66 -10.11
CA SER A 583 -26.94 -16.29 -10.49
C SER A 583 -26.78 -15.28 -9.34
N GLU A 584 -27.24 -15.64 -8.14
CA GLU A 584 -27.11 -14.77 -6.94
C GLU A 584 -25.64 -14.55 -6.56
N LEU A 585 -24.78 -15.56 -6.72
CA LEU A 585 -23.34 -15.45 -6.46
C LEU A 585 -22.68 -14.50 -7.46
N TYR A 586 -23.01 -14.60 -8.75
CA TYR A 586 -22.47 -13.69 -9.76
C TYR A 586 -22.84 -12.23 -9.47
N GLU A 587 -24.10 -11.97 -9.11
CA GLU A 587 -24.55 -10.63 -8.72
C GLU A 587 -23.81 -10.11 -7.49
N ALA A 588 -23.68 -10.91 -6.43
CA ALA A 588 -22.96 -10.53 -5.22
C ALA A 588 -21.48 -10.20 -5.51
N LEU A 589 -20.80 -11.02 -6.30
CA LEU A 589 -19.41 -10.82 -6.67
C LEU A 589 -19.20 -9.57 -7.54
N LEU A 590 -20.14 -9.26 -8.44
CA LEU A 590 -20.09 -8.07 -9.29
C LEU A 590 -20.50 -6.79 -8.55
N ILE A 591 -21.30 -6.88 -7.49
CA ILE A 591 -21.51 -5.75 -6.57
C ILE A 591 -20.19 -5.44 -5.83
N ALA A 592 -19.48 -6.48 -5.38
CA ALA A 592 -18.21 -6.34 -4.67
C ALA A 592 -17.07 -5.86 -5.60
N ASN A 593 -16.99 -6.41 -6.82
CA ASN A 593 -16.01 -6.04 -7.83
C ASN A 593 -16.67 -5.95 -9.24
N PRO A 594 -17.20 -4.76 -9.62
CA PRO A 594 -17.90 -4.57 -10.89
C PRO A 594 -17.06 -4.84 -12.14
N ASN A 595 -15.74 -4.76 -12.02
CA ASN A 595 -14.80 -4.85 -13.13
C ASN A 595 -14.27 -6.28 -13.35
N SER A 596 -14.81 -7.28 -12.64
CA SER A 596 -14.43 -8.68 -12.87
C SER A 596 -14.99 -9.21 -14.18
N ILE A 597 -14.17 -9.17 -15.24
CA ILE A 597 -14.53 -9.68 -16.57
C ILE A 597 -14.91 -11.16 -16.50
N ALA A 598 -14.14 -11.98 -15.77
CA ALA A 598 -14.37 -13.42 -15.68
C ALA A 598 -15.72 -13.78 -15.06
N VAL A 599 -16.15 -13.09 -14.00
CA VAL A 599 -17.47 -13.32 -13.39
C VAL A 599 -18.58 -12.74 -14.26
N ARG A 600 -18.38 -11.55 -14.84
CA ARG A 600 -19.34 -10.94 -15.77
C ARG A 600 -19.58 -11.81 -17.00
N GLN A 601 -18.55 -12.47 -17.51
CA GLN A 601 -18.66 -13.45 -18.57
C GLN A 601 -19.62 -14.59 -18.18
N ARG A 602 -19.49 -15.16 -16.99
CA ARG A 602 -20.39 -16.23 -16.52
C ARG A 602 -21.83 -15.73 -16.36
N GLN A 603 -22.01 -14.52 -15.84
CA GLN A 603 -23.33 -13.90 -15.75
C GLN A 603 -23.97 -13.74 -17.15
N ILE A 604 -23.24 -13.23 -18.14
CA ILE A 604 -23.75 -13.05 -19.52
C ILE A 604 -24.05 -14.42 -20.16
N GLN A 605 -23.22 -15.43 -19.93
CA GLN A 605 -23.48 -16.80 -20.42
C GLN A 605 -24.74 -17.41 -19.82
N VAL A 606 -25.03 -17.17 -18.53
CA VAL A 606 -26.30 -17.58 -17.93
C VAL A 606 -27.46 -16.77 -18.51
N LEU A 607 -27.29 -15.46 -18.71
CA LEU A 607 -28.32 -14.62 -19.32
C LEU A 607 -28.66 -15.09 -20.74
N ALA A 608 -27.69 -15.54 -21.54
CA ALA A 608 -27.93 -16.07 -22.87
C ALA A 608 -28.84 -17.33 -22.88
N MET A 609 -28.92 -18.06 -21.75
CA MET A 609 -29.81 -19.21 -21.62
C MET A 609 -31.28 -18.81 -21.37
N THR A 610 -31.53 -17.59 -20.87
CA THR A 610 -32.86 -17.13 -20.44
C THR A 610 -33.39 -15.98 -21.29
N ASP A 611 -32.53 -15.03 -21.66
CA ASP A 611 -32.80 -13.83 -22.44
C ASP A 611 -31.62 -13.53 -23.41
N PRO A 612 -31.67 -14.10 -24.64
CA PRO A 612 -30.65 -13.89 -25.67
C PRO A 612 -30.41 -12.43 -26.06
N ASP A 613 -31.47 -11.61 -26.09
CA ASP A 613 -31.37 -10.21 -26.49
C ASP A 613 -30.63 -9.41 -25.40
N ALA A 614 -31.02 -9.60 -24.14
CA ALA A 614 -30.33 -8.98 -23.01
C ALA A 614 -28.86 -9.45 -22.89
N ALA A 615 -28.56 -10.71 -23.23
CA ALA A 615 -27.19 -11.21 -23.26
C ALA A 615 -26.32 -10.54 -24.34
N ASN A 616 -26.88 -10.34 -25.55
CA ASN A 616 -26.20 -9.62 -26.62
C ASN A 616 -25.96 -8.14 -26.26
N GLU A 617 -26.93 -7.48 -25.63
CA GLU A 617 -26.77 -6.11 -25.13
C GLU A 617 -25.68 -6.03 -24.04
N ALA A 618 -25.69 -6.95 -23.08
CA ALA A 618 -24.69 -7.00 -22.02
C ALA A 618 -23.28 -7.28 -22.55
N ALA A 619 -23.15 -8.16 -23.55
CA ALA A 619 -21.89 -8.43 -24.23
C ALA A 619 -21.37 -7.20 -25.00
N ALA A 620 -22.26 -6.47 -25.69
CA ALA A 620 -21.92 -5.23 -26.38
C ALA A 620 -21.46 -4.13 -25.41
N GLN A 621 -22.14 -4.00 -24.27
CA GLN A 621 -21.74 -3.06 -23.22
C GLN A 621 -20.35 -3.42 -22.66
N LEU A 622 -20.08 -4.71 -22.40
CA LEU A 622 -18.79 -5.16 -21.91
C LEU A 622 -17.64 -4.83 -22.87
N VAL A 623 -17.88 -4.94 -24.18
CA VAL A 623 -16.94 -4.51 -25.23
C VAL A 623 -16.75 -2.99 -25.24
N ALA A 624 -17.83 -2.22 -25.12
CA ALA A 624 -17.76 -0.76 -25.06
C ALA A 624 -16.97 -0.25 -23.84
N ASP A 625 -17.11 -0.93 -22.71
CA ASP A 625 -16.38 -0.61 -21.48
C ASP A 625 -14.90 -1.02 -21.55
N ASN A 626 -14.54 -2.01 -22.38
CA ASN A 626 -13.20 -2.60 -22.46
C ASN A 626 -12.74 -2.82 -23.93
N PRO A 627 -12.63 -1.76 -24.74
CA PRO A 627 -12.41 -1.89 -26.20
C PRO A 627 -11.06 -2.49 -26.60
N ASP A 628 -10.11 -2.54 -25.67
CA ASP A 628 -8.74 -3.02 -25.90
C ASP A 628 -8.55 -4.48 -25.46
N ALA A 629 -9.48 -5.06 -24.69
CA ALA A 629 -9.37 -6.43 -24.18
C ALA A 629 -9.79 -7.46 -25.27
N PRO A 630 -8.92 -8.38 -25.71
CA PRO A 630 -9.31 -9.38 -26.73
C PRO A 630 -10.39 -10.35 -26.23
N GLU A 631 -10.38 -10.71 -24.95
CA GLU A 631 -11.31 -11.66 -24.34
C GLU A 631 -12.78 -11.21 -24.42
N VAL A 632 -13.06 -9.90 -24.43
CA VAL A 632 -14.44 -9.39 -24.51
C VAL A 632 -15.02 -9.54 -25.91
N TYR A 633 -14.20 -9.42 -26.96
CA TYR A 633 -14.64 -9.71 -28.33
C TYR A 633 -14.83 -11.21 -28.56
N LEU A 634 -14.00 -12.05 -27.92
CA LEU A 634 -14.16 -13.50 -28.01
C LEU A 634 -15.49 -13.91 -27.39
N LEU A 635 -15.81 -13.37 -26.22
CA LEU A 635 -17.09 -13.58 -25.56
C LEU A 635 -18.26 -13.06 -26.40
N GLN A 636 -18.18 -11.83 -26.93
CA GLN A 636 -19.22 -11.28 -27.79
C GLN A 636 -19.47 -12.19 -29.00
N GLY A 637 -18.41 -12.71 -29.62
CA GLY A 637 -18.50 -13.67 -30.72
C GLY A 637 -19.22 -14.95 -30.31
N GLN A 638 -18.87 -15.52 -29.16
CA GLN A 638 -19.46 -16.75 -28.62
C GLN A 638 -20.95 -16.56 -28.29
N ILE A 639 -21.31 -15.49 -27.56
CA ILE A 639 -22.70 -15.19 -27.19
C ILE A 639 -23.54 -14.93 -28.45
N ALA A 640 -23.04 -14.15 -29.38
CA ALA A 640 -23.74 -13.89 -30.64
C ALA A 640 -23.91 -15.18 -31.47
N GLN A 641 -22.92 -16.09 -31.46
CA GLN A 641 -23.04 -17.38 -32.13
C GLN A 641 -24.09 -18.29 -31.47
N ASP A 642 -24.10 -18.36 -30.13
CA ASP A 642 -25.03 -19.19 -29.36
C ASP A 642 -26.48 -18.68 -29.46
N THR A 643 -26.65 -17.36 -29.61
CA THR A 643 -27.93 -16.68 -29.78
C THR A 643 -28.37 -16.53 -31.26
N ASP A 644 -27.62 -17.10 -32.21
CA ASP A 644 -27.87 -17.07 -33.66
C ASP A 644 -27.72 -15.68 -34.35
N ASP A 645 -27.13 -14.68 -33.69
CA ASP A 645 -26.66 -13.45 -34.34
C ASP A 645 -25.28 -13.68 -35.02
N LEU A 646 -25.34 -14.39 -36.15
CA LEU A 646 -24.16 -14.70 -36.96
C LEU A 646 -23.45 -13.45 -37.51
N SER A 647 -24.13 -12.31 -37.56
CA SER A 647 -23.55 -11.07 -38.11
C SER A 647 -22.62 -10.41 -37.10
N THR A 648 -23.09 -10.24 -35.86
CA THR A 648 -22.29 -9.74 -34.75
C THR A 648 -21.16 -10.71 -34.42
N ALA A 649 -21.43 -12.03 -34.44
CA ALA A 649 -20.41 -13.04 -34.21
C ALA A 649 -19.25 -12.94 -35.21
N ALA A 650 -19.57 -12.83 -36.50
CA ALA A 650 -18.55 -12.68 -37.54
C ALA A 650 -17.73 -11.39 -37.35
N ASN A 651 -18.37 -10.28 -37.01
CA ASN A 651 -17.67 -9.01 -36.80
C ASN A 651 -16.73 -9.07 -35.59
N ALA A 652 -17.18 -9.62 -34.46
CA ALA A 652 -16.38 -9.75 -33.26
C ALA A 652 -15.11 -10.60 -33.50
N TYR A 653 -15.25 -11.75 -34.17
CA TYR A 653 -14.10 -12.58 -34.52
C TYR A 653 -13.19 -11.93 -35.59
N ASN A 654 -13.73 -11.18 -36.57
CA ASN A 654 -12.88 -10.46 -37.52
C ASN A 654 -12.03 -9.38 -36.83
N THR A 655 -12.62 -8.60 -35.92
CA THR A 655 -11.88 -7.59 -35.13
C THR A 655 -10.71 -8.20 -34.39
N LEU A 656 -10.89 -9.40 -33.85
CA LEU A 656 -9.83 -10.16 -33.20
C LEU A 656 -8.73 -10.59 -34.16
N LEU A 657 -9.10 -11.16 -35.32
CA LEU A 657 -8.14 -11.62 -36.33
C LEU A 657 -7.42 -10.48 -37.04
N GLU A 658 -8.01 -9.28 -37.11
CA GLU A 658 -7.34 -8.07 -37.58
C GLU A 658 -6.21 -7.64 -36.65
N ARG A 659 -6.37 -7.84 -35.34
CA ARG A 659 -5.33 -7.55 -34.32
C ARG A 659 -4.31 -8.66 -34.22
N ASN A 660 -4.76 -9.91 -34.22
CA ASN A 660 -3.91 -11.10 -34.16
C ASN A 660 -4.40 -12.16 -35.18
N PRO A 661 -3.78 -12.22 -36.37
CA PRO A 661 -4.16 -13.17 -37.41
C PRO A 661 -4.02 -14.65 -37.05
N GLU A 662 -3.23 -14.98 -36.03
CA GLU A 662 -2.98 -16.36 -35.58
C GLU A 662 -3.80 -16.73 -34.32
N GLN A 663 -4.78 -15.92 -33.94
CA GLN A 663 -5.61 -16.23 -32.78
C GLN A 663 -6.55 -17.41 -33.06
N PHE A 664 -6.15 -18.59 -32.58
CA PHE A 664 -6.81 -19.88 -32.83
C PHE A 664 -8.32 -19.87 -32.57
N ASP A 665 -8.78 -19.42 -31.39
CA ASP A 665 -10.20 -19.48 -31.03
C ASP A 665 -11.08 -18.60 -31.93
N ALA A 666 -10.60 -17.42 -32.34
CA ALA A 666 -11.32 -16.54 -33.25
C ALA A 666 -11.36 -17.12 -34.67
N MET A 667 -10.31 -17.81 -35.12
CA MET A 667 -10.31 -18.51 -36.41
C MET A 667 -11.34 -19.64 -36.43
N VAL A 668 -11.36 -20.47 -35.39
CA VAL A 668 -12.30 -21.60 -35.27
C VAL A 668 -13.74 -21.08 -35.13
N GLY A 669 -13.96 -20.06 -34.30
CA GLY A 669 -15.26 -19.40 -34.13
C GLY A 669 -15.76 -18.82 -35.46
N LEU A 670 -14.95 -18.02 -36.15
CA LEU A 670 -15.31 -17.45 -37.44
C LEU A 670 -15.57 -18.54 -38.49
N ALA A 671 -14.77 -19.61 -38.53
CA ALA A 671 -15.00 -20.74 -39.42
C ALA A 671 -16.38 -21.38 -39.20
N GLY A 672 -16.76 -21.57 -37.93
CA GLY A 672 -18.08 -22.06 -37.52
C GLY A 672 -19.22 -21.12 -37.93
N VAL A 673 -19.04 -19.80 -37.74
CA VAL A 673 -20.00 -18.79 -38.18
C VAL A 673 -20.15 -18.80 -39.71
N ARG A 674 -19.04 -18.83 -40.46
CA ARG A 674 -19.06 -18.90 -41.93
C ARG A 674 -19.72 -20.19 -42.42
N PHE A 675 -19.51 -21.31 -41.71
CA PHE A 675 -20.18 -22.57 -41.99
C PHE A 675 -21.71 -22.46 -41.84
N ARG A 676 -22.20 -21.89 -40.74
CA ARG A 676 -23.64 -21.65 -40.51
C ARG A 676 -24.24 -20.66 -41.51
N GLN A 677 -23.46 -19.68 -41.96
CA GLN A 677 -23.81 -18.76 -43.04
C GLN A 677 -23.78 -19.39 -44.44
N LEU A 678 -23.52 -20.70 -44.56
CA LEU A 678 -23.37 -21.44 -45.83
C LEU A 678 -22.19 -20.97 -46.71
N ARG A 679 -21.23 -20.24 -46.12
CA ARG A 679 -20.01 -19.73 -46.78
C ARG A 679 -18.89 -20.76 -46.69
N TYR A 680 -19.11 -21.93 -47.28
CA TYR A 680 -18.26 -23.10 -47.07
C TYR A 680 -16.81 -22.94 -47.52
N GLN A 681 -16.53 -22.09 -48.52
CA GLN A 681 -15.16 -21.85 -48.98
C GLN A 681 -14.35 -21.02 -47.98
N GLU A 682 -14.98 -20.01 -47.37
CA GLU A 682 -14.35 -19.18 -46.33
C GLU A 682 -14.13 -20.01 -45.06
N ALA A 683 -15.14 -20.78 -44.64
CA ALA A 683 -15.04 -21.71 -43.52
C ALA A 683 -13.88 -22.70 -43.71
N ARG A 684 -13.71 -23.25 -44.92
CA ARG A 684 -12.62 -24.20 -45.23
C ARG A 684 -11.25 -23.57 -45.04
N ARG A 685 -11.03 -22.36 -45.56
CA ARG A 685 -9.75 -21.65 -45.42
C ARG A 685 -9.40 -21.42 -43.95
N LEU A 686 -10.36 -20.96 -43.16
CA LEU A 686 -10.15 -20.70 -41.73
C LEU A 686 -9.88 -21.99 -40.95
N TYR A 687 -10.64 -23.07 -41.21
CA TYR A 687 -10.36 -24.36 -40.59
C TYR A 687 -9.00 -24.94 -41.01
N ASP A 688 -8.60 -24.81 -42.28
CA ASP A 688 -7.30 -25.29 -42.75
C ASP A 688 -6.16 -24.53 -42.04
N GLN A 689 -6.27 -23.20 -41.91
CA GLN A 689 -5.31 -22.40 -41.15
C GLN A 689 -5.30 -22.74 -39.66
N ALA A 690 -6.47 -22.97 -39.03
CA ALA A 690 -6.53 -23.38 -37.62
C ALA A 690 -5.90 -24.76 -37.40
N ILE A 691 -6.06 -25.68 -38.37
CA ILE A 691 -5.41 -27.00 -38.34
C ILE A 691 -3.90 -26.90 -38.53
N GLU A 692 -3.39 -25.90 -39.26
CA GLU A 692 -1.94 -25.64 -39.35
C GLU A 692 -1.37 -25.21 -37.99
N LEU A 693 -2.12 -24.42 -37.21
CA LEU A 693 -1.73 -24.01 -35.85
C LEU A 693 -1.82 -25.15 -34.83
N ALA A 694 -2.85 -26.00 -34.92
CA ALA A 694 -3.07 -27.13 -34.03
C ALA A 694 -3.23 -28.45 -34.81
N PRO A 695 -2.13 -29.01 -35.35
CA PRO A 695 -2.20 -30.18 -36.22
C PRO A 695 -2.71 -31.45 -35.53
N ASP A 696 -2.63 -31.51 -34.20
CA ASP A 696 -3.03 -32.68 -33.42
C ASP A 696 -4.45 -32.56 -32.83
N ASP A 697 -5.17 -31.45 -33.08
CA ASP A 697 -6.55 -31.29 -32.62
C ASP A 697 -7.53 -32.16 -33.44
N ILE A 698 -7.92 -33.29 -32.85
CA ILE A 698 -8.82 -34.27 -33.48
C ILE A 698 -10.24 -33.72 -33.64
N ASN A 699 -10.72 -32.91 -32.70
CA ASN A 699 -12.06 -32.34 -32.74
C ASN A 699 -12.17 -31.32 -33.88
N LEU A 700 -11.15 -30.50 -34.06
CA LEU A 700 -11.08 -29.55 -35.17
C LEU A 700 -11.08 -30.27 -36.53
N ARG A 701 -10.33 -31.38 -36.65
CA ARG A 701 -10.32 -32.20 -37.86
C ARG A 701 -11.67 -32.87 -38.12
N GLN A 702 -12.35 -33.37 -37.09
CA GLN A 702 -13.73 -33.88 -37.20
C GLN A 702 -14.70 -32.81 -37.70
N THR A 703 -14.58 -31.59 -37.19
CA THR A 703 -15.41 -30.45 -37.63
C THR A 703 -15.14 -30.10 -39.10
N SER A 704 -13.88 -30.09 -39.53
CA SER A 704 -13.52 -29.85 -40.94
C SER A 704 -14.02 -30.97 -41.87
N ILE A 705 -14.07 -32.23 -41.41
CA ILE A 705 -14.67 -33.36 -42.14
C ILE A 705 -16.18 -33.15 -42.29
N SER A 706 -16.88 -32.70 -41.25
CA SER A 706 -18.30 -32.35 -41.33
C SER A 706 -18.58 -31.25 -42.36
N LEU A 707 -17.67 -30.27 -42.48
CA LEU A 707 -17.70 -29.29 -43.57
C LEU A 707 -17.52 -29.95 -44.94
N THR A 708 -16.62 -30.92 -45.11
CA THR A 708 -16.45 -31.69 -46.36
C THR A 708 -17.75 -32.40 -46.75
N VAL A 709 -18.47 -32.96 -45.78
CA VAL A 709 -19.77 -33.60 -46.00
C VAL A 709 -20.82 -32.58 -46.46
N ALA A 710 -20.91 -31.43 -45.79
CA ALA A 710 -21.83 -30.36 -46.15
C ALA A 710 -21.56 -29.73 -47.53
N GLN A 711 -20.32 -29.81 -48.02
CA GLN A 711 -19.95 -29.43 -49.39
C GLN A 711 -20.33 -30.49 -50.45
N ASP A 712 -21.11 -31.50 -50.09
CA ASP A 712 -21.51 -32.63 -50.94
C ASP A 712 -20.31 -33.45 -51.45
N ARG A 713 -19.32 -33.67 -50.58
CA ARG A 713 -18.13 -34.50 -50.86
C ARG A 713 -17.94 -35.66 -49.88
N PRO A 714 -18.97 -36.50 -49.65
CA PRO A 714 -18.95 -37.55 -48.63
C PRO A 714 -17.86 -38.62 -48.84
N LEU A 715 -17.47 -38.93 -50.08
CA LEU A 715 -16.38 -39.88 -50.34
C LEU A 715 -15.02 -39.35 -49.87
N ARG A 716 -14.76 -38.07 -50.12
CA ARG A 716 -13.55 -37.40 -49.62
C ARG A 716 -13.57 -37.32 -48.09
N ALA A 717 -14.72 -37.06 -47.49
CA ALA A 717 -14.87 -37.08 -46.04
C ALA A 717 -14.51 -38.45 -45.45
N LEU A 718 -14.90 -39.56 -46.10
CA LEU A 718 -14.51 -40.91 -45.69
C LEU A 718 -13.00 -41.18 -45.84
N GLU A 719 -12.35 -40.65 -46.89
CA GLU A 719 -10.89 -40.70 -47.02
C GLU A 719 -10.19 -39.94 -45.88
N GLU A 720 -10.68 -38.74 -45.56
CA GLU A 720 -10.19 -37.90 -44.47
C GLU A 720 -10.37 -38.61 -43.10
N ILE A 721 -11.51 -39.29 -42.87
CA ILE A 721 -11.75 -40.11 -41.66
C ILE A 721 -10.76 -41.27 -41.57
N ASN A 722 -10.58 -42.05 -42.65
CA ASN A 722 -9.66 -43.20 -42.64
C ASN A 722 -8.22 -42.77 -42.34
N ALA A 723 -7.78 -41.65 -42.92
CA ALA A 723 -6.47 -41.08 -42.67
C ALA A 723 -6.31 -40.67 -41.19
N LEU A 724 -7.37 -40.13 -40.58
CA LEU A 724 -7.36 -39.69 -39.18
C LEU A 724 -7.44 -40.87 -38.19
N GLN A 725 -8.29 -41.87 -38.44
CA GLN A 725 -8.38 -43.10 -37.65
C GLN A 725 -7.07 -43.89 -37.65
N SER A 726 -6.31 -43.85 -38.75
CA SER A 726 -4.98 -44.48 -38.81
C SER A 726 -3.97 -43.85 -37.85
N ARG A 727 -4.16 -42.57 -37.49
CA ARG A 727 -3.35 -41.84 -36.51
C ARG A 727 -3.89 -41.99 -35.09
N VAL A 728 -5.22 -42.05 -34.94
CA VAL A 728 -5.91 -42.18 -33.65
C VAL A 728 -6.87 -43.37 -33.69
N PRO A 729 -6.35 -44.60 -33.54
CA PRO A 729 -7.18 -45.80 -33.58
C PRO A 729 -8.16 -45.84 -32.40
N ASN A 730 -9.34 -46.45 -32.62
CA ASN A 730 -10.42 -46.63 -31.64
C ASN A 730 -11.09 -45.32 -31.14
N ASN A 731 -11.11 -44.27 -31.96
CA ASN A 731 -11.88 -43.06 -31.63
C ASN A 731 -13.36 -43.24 -31.97
N LEU A 732 -14.18 -43.44 -30.92
CA LEU A 732 -15.63 -43.66 -31.04
C LEU A 732 -16.37 -42.53 -31.78
N GLY A 733 -15.89 -41.29 -31.67
CA GLY A 733 -16.46 -40.14 -32.38
C GLY A 733 -16.27 -40.25 -33.90
N LEU A 734 -15.06 -40.64 -34.33
CA LEU A 734 -14.75 -40.85 -35.76
C LEU A 734 -15.53 -42.03 -36.33
N GLU A 735 -15.62 -43.14 -35.60
CA GLU A 735 -16.41 -44.30 -36.02
C GLU A 735 -17.90 -43.94 -36.20
N ARG A 736 -18.46 -43.19 -35.25
CA ARG A 736 -19.85 -42.71 -35.36
C ARG A 736 -20.05 -41.78 -36.55
N GLN A 737 -19.13 -40.84 -36.77
CA GLN A 737 -19.18 -39.91 -37.91
C GLN A 737 -19.08 -40.66 -39.24
N GLU A 738 -18.22 -41.69 -39.33
CA GLU A 738 -18.08 -42.54 -40.52
C GLU A 738 -19.37 -43.29 -40.85
N ILE A 739 -20.03 -43.87 -39.84
CA ILE A 739 -21.32 -44.57 -39.98
C ILE A 739 -22.37 -43.62 -40.53
N LEU A 740 -22.50 -42.41 -39.95
CA LEU A 740 -23.48 -41.41 -40.39
C LEU A 740 -23.27 -41.01 -41.87
N ILE A 741 -22.02 -40.83 -42.30
CA ILE A 741 -21.72 -40.50 -43.71
C ILE A 741 -22.08 -41.65 -44.65
N LYS A 742 -21.77 -42.90 -44.26
CA LYS A 742 -22.13 -44.09 -45.04
C LYS A 742 -23.64 -44.27 -45.14
N GLU A 743 -24.37 -44.07 -44.04
CA GLU A 743 -25.84 -44.10 -44.03
C GLU A 743 -26.44 -43.02 -44.94
N GLY A 744 -25.95 -41.78 -44.86
CA GLY A 744 -26.37 -40.70 -45.77
C GLY A 744 -26.15 -41.03 -47.25
N LEU A 745 -24.99 -41.62 -47.59
CA LEU A 745 -24.69 -42.09 -48.95
C LEU A 745 -25.64 -43.19 -49.44
N LEU A 746 -26.05 -44.10 -48.56
CA LEU A 746 -27.01 -45.16 -48.88
C LEU A 746 -28.42 -44.60 -49.10
N LEU A 747 -28.86 -43.68 -48.24
CA LEU A 747 -30.15 -42.99 -48.37
C LEU A 747 -30.23 -42.20 -49.67
N HIS A 748 -29.19 -41.44 -50.05
CA HIS A 748 -29.15 -40.69 -51.32
C HIS A 748 -29.16 -41.58 -52.57
N ARG A 749 -28.73 -42.84 -52.46
CA ARG A 749 -28.80 -43.82 -53.55
C ARG A 749 -30.13 -44.57 -53.61
N GLY A 750 -31.13 -44.15 -52.85
CA GLY A 750 -32.46 -44.76 -52.79
C GLY A 750 -32.52 -46.06 -51.98
N PHE A 751 -31.50 -46.32 -51.15
CA PHE A 751 -31.48 -47.49 -50.29
C PHE A 751 -32.18 -47.18 -48.97
N GLN A 752 -33.49 -47.46 -48.88
CA GLN A 752 -34.23 -47.38 -47.62
C GLN A 752 -33.90 -48.58 -46.72
N PRO A 753 -33.47 -48.35 -45.45
CA PRO A 753 -33.32 -49.41 -44.46
C PRO A 753 -34.62 -50.20 -44.27
N VAL A 754 -34.51 -51.49 -43.94
CA VAL A 754 -35.65 -52.42 -43.93
C VAL A 754 -36.74 -52.02 -42.92
N TRP A 755 -36.40 -51.25 -41.88
CA TRP A 755 -37.33 -50.77 -40.86
C TRP A 755 -38.15 -49.53 -41.25
N GLU A 756 -37.79 -48.81 -42.32
CA GLU A 756 -38.56 -47.66 -42.84
C GLU A 756 -39.56 -48.05 -43.95
N ARG A 757 -39.68 -49.36 -44.25
CA ARG A 757 -40.56 -49.89 -45.31
C ARG A 757 -41.96 -50.29 -44.83
N TYR A 758 -42.35 -49.98 -43.60
CA TYR A 758 -43.64 -50.35 -43.00
C TYR A 758 -44.41 -49.15 -42.45
#